data_AF-A0A085MXJ6-F1
#
_entry.id   AF-A0A085MXJ6-F1
#
_cell.length_a   1.000
_cell.length_b   1.000
_cell.length_c   1.000
_cell.angle_alpha   90.00
_cell.angle_beta   90.00
_cell.angle_gamma   90.00
#
_symmetry.space_group_name_H-M   'P 1'
#
loop_
_entity.id
_entity.type
_entity.pdbx_description
1 polymer ?
#
loop_
_entity_poly.entity_id
_entity_poly.type
_entity_poly.pdbx_seq_one_letter_code
_entity_poly.pdbx_strand_id
1 'polypeptide(L)'
;MNHLRLIIAAALIAAISATKCGDVSYANLTPMDYVLNKDRQKLVFPWNVVLQRKGIVPPWCLATIVQADQYTTQSNHSRHVLTAGDCFRNYVLKYFSSFNHFHVFVGVTKYSAFKTDGTRYEIEKGALYKQQYGLDPIVHGIAVLQLRKAVRFSNTVRPICLPPHGQKPPLYSSCFMSVYYKKENRIDEADAPLVYGARCHEFNAKLYRAEGYCAYYPPRESVLTLGSPLMCIVDDRVYQYGVYTTEFENYAQGSGQSSVLGFFNSVHKAAISFVDGLPEHKPEMPPKNSSSSSSSSSSSSSSSSSSSSSSSGSHESCQGSPSCKPESPEEVPEHPQHAVPLPLPEPAPTPMPTPQPEGPSESDSSSNEDTVSPSLPLIRDLYPKKPQESDAHVHVSDQKQGYPASPSVHIVNLAERPPRIICSGSFFAAPNANFTRTVITSASCVWSRVVSNFGVYMGSKKALTEGHGKWLPIYLIATKPFLAHHSSLKMLGVGVVKLQKPVSVRRGFGFQLPSMFDYATQFYNCFVTGVCEHRMSASVPAQILPNDECRSRLRGKFYPNIEYCALMRKGAMLNMQGAGLVCRRDNGWVQYGIYDSSPEYGDVSDVKDPKNRTYEIGVFLKTQGGNKFVKRKEADEILGLYGK
;
A
#
# COMPACT_ATOMS: atom_id res chain seq x y z
N MET A 1 43.24 -39.44 -30.74
CA MET A 1 41.79 -39.18 -30.84
C MET A 1 41.01 -39.27 -29.51
N ASN A 2 41.60 -39.62 -28.35
CA ASN A 2 40.81 -39.83 -27.11
C ASN A 2 40.69 -38.61 -26.16
N HIS A 3 41.59 -37.63 -26.17
CA HIS A 3 41.50 -36.47 -25.26
C HIS A 3 40.40 -35.46 -25.63
N LEU A 4 40.07 -35.30 -26.92
CA LEU A 4 39.07 -34.32 -27.35
C LEU A 4 37.63 -34.72 -26.98
N ARG A 5 37.36 -36.03 -26.79
CA ARG A 5 36.03 -36.52 -26.36
C ARG A 5 35.77 -36.29 -24.86
N LEU A 6 36.80 -36.27 -24.00
CA LEU A 6 36.62 -35.94 -22.58
C LEU A 6 36.29 -34.45 -22.36
N ILE A 7 36.91 -33.56 -23.14
CA ILE A 7 36.67 -32.11 -23.03
C ILE A 7 35.26 -31.75 -23.50
N ILE A 8 34.75 -32.41 -24.54
CA ILE A 8 33.35 -32.22 -25.00
C ILE A 8 32.34 -32.82 -24.00
N ALA A 9 32.69 -33.91 -23.29
CA ALA A 9 31.87 -34.41 -22.19
C ALA A 9 31.82 -33.45 -20.99
N ALA A 10 32.92 -32.73 -20.71
CA ALA A 10 32.95 -31.69 -19.67
C ALA A 10 32.17 -30.42 -20.08
N ALA A 11 32.15 -30.06 -21.37
CA ALA A 11 31.33 -28.97 -21.90
C ALA A 11 29.81 -29.29 -21.98
N LEU A 12 29.44 -30.56 -21.77
CA LEU A 12 28.05 -31.01 -21.58
C LEU A 12 27.69 -31.24 -20.10
N ILE A 13 28.55 -30.83 -19.17
CA ILE A 13 28.08 -30.47 -17.83
C ILE A 13 27.18 -29.26 -18.03
N ALA A 14 25.87 -29.50 -18.00
CA ALA A 14 24.90 -28.44 -18.01
C ALA A 14 25.32 -27.37 -17.01
N ALA A 15 25.27 -26.10 -17.41
CA ALA A 15 25.12 -25.02 -16.46
C ALA A 15 23.80 -25.29 -15.74
N ILE A 16 23.86 -26.01 -14.60
CA ILE A 16 22.75 -26.18 -13.69
C ILE A 16 22.58 -24.81 -13.04
N SER A 17 21.90 -23.93 -13.76
CA SER A 17 21.54 -22.61 -13.29
C SER A 17 20.78 -22.78 -12.00
N ALA A 18 21.46 -22.44 -10.91
CA ALA A 18 20.94 -22.29 -9.56
C ALA A 18 19.47 -21.86 -9.58
N THR A 19 18.57 -22.71 -9.07
CA THR A 19 17.15 -22.34 -9.05
C THR A 19 16.96 -21.28 -7.98
N LYS A 20 16.70 -20.06 -8.43
CA LYS A 20 16.35 -18.95 -7.55
C LYS A 20 14.91 -19.11 -7.09
N CYS A 21 14.66 -18.86 -5.81
CA CYS A 21 13.31 -18.79 -5.28
C CYS A 21 12.54 -17.64 -5.93
N GLY A 22 11.20 -17.78 -6.01
CA GLY A 22 10.29 -16.70 -6.43
C GLY A 22 10.49 -16.19 -7.86
N ASP A 23 11.34 -16.86 -8.65
CA ASP A 23 11.75 -16.48 -10.00
C ASP A 23 10.94 -17.27 -11.04
N VAL A 24 10.30 -16.55 -11.97
CA VAL A 24 9.53 -17.10 -13.08
C VAL A 24 10.10 -16.72 -14.46
N SER A 25 11.24 -16.01 -14.49
CA SER A 25 11.90 -15.57 -15.73
C SER A 25 12.32 -16.74 -16.62
N TYR A 26 12.54 -17.93 -16.05
CA TYR A 26 12.83 -19.18 -16.77
C TYR A 26 11.76 -19.58 -17.81
N ALA A 27 10.54 -19.04 -17.70
CA ALA A 27 9.44 -19.28 -18.62
C ALA A 27 9.24 -18.16 -19.65
N ASN A 28 10.15 -17.16 -19.70
CA ASN A 28 9.97 -15.89 -20.42
C ASN A 28 8.69 -15.13 -20.02
N LEU A 29 8.35 -15.21 -18.73
CA LEU A 29 7.17 -14.57 -18.12
C LEU A 29 7.57 -13.67 -16.96
N THR A 30 6.77 -12.64 -16.70
CA THR A 30 6.88 -11.84 -15.47
C THR A 30 5.96 -12.39 -14.38
N PRO A 31 6.22 -12.13 -13.08
CA PRO A 31 5.28 -12.48 -12.01
C PRO A 31 3.86 -11.95 -12.20
N MET A 32 3.69 -10.82 -12.91
CA MET A 32 2.38 -10.25 -13.20
C MET A 32 1.60 -11.04 -14.27
N ASP A 33 2.26 -11.78 -15.16
CA ASP A 33 1.56 -12.52 -16.22
C ASP A 33 0.82 -13.75 -15.66
N TYR A 34 1.25 -14.27 -14.51
CA TYR A 34 0.54 -15.31 -13.75
C TYR A 34 -0.74 -14.81 -13.08
N VAL A 35 -0.79 -13.51 -12.76
CA VAL A 35 -1.96 -12.88 -12.13
C VAL A 35 -3.03 -12.53 -13.18
N LEU A 36 -2.58 -12.12 -14.37
CA LEU A 36 -3.44 -11.58 -15.42
C LEU A 36 -4.04 -12.71 -16.27
N ASN A 37 -5.34 -12.59 -16.57
CA ASN A 37 -6.00 -13.50 -17.50
C ASN A 37 -5.74 -13.05 -18.95
N LYS A 38 -4.52 -13.28 -19.44
CA LYS A 38 -4.12 -13.02 -20.83
C LYS A 38 -4.70 -14.12 -21.73
N ASP A 39 -5.32 -13.74 -22.84
CA ASP A 39 -5.83 -14.63 -23.90
C ASP A 39 -6.77 -15.77 -23.43
N ARG A 40 -7.49 -15.55 -22.31
CA ARG A 40 -8.36 -16.54 -21.62
C ARG A 40 -7.62 -17.75 -21.04
N GLN A 41 -6.29 -17.79 -21.09
CA GLN A 41 -5.48 -18.80 -20.42
C GLN A 41 -4.90 -18.21 -19.14
N LYS A 42 -5.45 -18.60 -17.99
CA LYS A 42 -4.89 -18.19 -16.70
C LYS A 42 -3.81 -19.18 -16.27
N LEU A 43 -2.60 -18.66 -16.13
CA LEU A 43 -1.42 -19.39 -15.66
C LEU A 43 -1.52 -19.62 -14.13
N VAL A 44 -0.78 -20.62 -13.63
CA VAL A 44 -0.75 -21.00 -12.22
C VAL A 44 0.70 -21.01 -11.74
N PHE A 45 0.97 -20.46 -10.55
CA PHE A 45 2.34 -20.35 -10.06
C PHE A 45 2.97 -21.73 -9.76
N PRO A 46 4.31 -21.88 -9.96
CA PRO A 46 5.00 -23.18 -9.91
C PRO A 46 5.29 -23.72 -8.50
N TRP A 47 4.92 -23.00 -7.43
CA TRP A 47 5.12 -23.44 -6.03
C TRP A 47 3.88 -24.06 -5.39
N ASN A 48 2.78 -24.21 -6.15
CA ASN A 48 1.49 -24.69 -5.64
C ASN A 48 1.54 -26.16 -5.16
N VAL A 49 1.02 -26.39 -3.94
CA VAL A 49 0.94 -27.70 -3.29
C VAL A 49 -0.47 -27.90 -2.71
N VAL A 50 -1.00 -29.12 -2.84
CA VAL A 50 -2.22 -29.56 -2.15
C VAL A 50 -1.85 -30.52 -1.03
N LEU A 51 -2.36 -30.27 0.18
CA LEU A 51 -2.35 -31.26 1.27
C LEU A 51 -3.65 -32.08 1.20
N GLN A 52 -3.54 -33.40 1.15
CA GLN A 52 -4.68 -34.32 1.24
C GLN A 52 -4.58 -35.16 2.52
N ARG A 53 -5.71 -35.33 3.21
CA ARG A 53 -5.85 -36.31 4.30
C ARG A 53 -6.19 -37.67 3.70
N LYS A 54 -5.45 -38.72 4.06
CA LYS A 54 -5.63 -40.09 3.54
C LYS A 54 -7.07 -40.56 3.82
N GLY A 55 -7.71 -41.09 2.78
CA GLY A 55 -9.13 -41.50 2.81
C GLY A 55 -10.15 -40.37 2.60
N ILE A 56 -9.74 -39.10 2.47
CA ILE A 56 -10.64 -37.97 2.19
C ILE A 56 -10.33 -37.39 0.81
N VAL A 57 -11.37 -37.30 -0.02
CA VAL A 57 -11.28 -37.07 -1.47
C VAL A 57 -11.06 -35.60 -1.90
N PRO A 58 -11.70 -34.56 -1.30
CA PRO A 58 -11.35 -33.18 -1.61
C PRO A 58 -9.93 -32.80 -1.12
N PRO A 59 -9.31 -31.74 -1.67
CA PRO A 59 -8.11 -31.16 -1.08
C PRO A 59 -8.45 -30.68 0.34
N TRP A 60 -7.58 -30.97 1.31
CA TRP A 60 -7.81 -30.62 2.71
C TRP A 60 -7.31 -29.20 3.01
N CYS A 61 -6.12 -28.86 2.49
CA CYS A 61 -5.55 -27.52 2.53
C CYS A 61 -4.72 -27.21 1.29
N LEU A 62 -4.48 -25.93 1.07
CA LEU A 62 -3.44 -25.42 0.18
C LEU A 62 -2.12 -25.28 0.93
N ALA A 63 -1.02 -25.30 0.18
CA ALA A 63 0.33 -25.27 0.70
C ALA A 63 1.31 -24.77 -0.37
N THR A 64 2.57 -24.56 0.00
CA THR A 64 3.60 -23.99 -0.87
C THR A 64 4.96 -24.67 -0.72
N ILE A 65 5.72 -24.78 -1.81
CA ILE A 65 7.12 -25.21 -1.76
C ILE A 65 8.01 -24.02 -1.41
N VAL A 66 8.81 -24.20 -0.37
CA VAL A 66 9.82 -23.24 0.11
C VAL A 66 11.20 -23.90 0.06
N GLN A 67 12.28 -23.12 0.10
CA GLN A 67 13.65 -23.63 0.03
C GLN A 67 14.46 -23.18 1.25
N ALA A 68 15.21 -24.11 1.85
CA ALA A 68 16.04 -23.84 3.03
C ALA A 68 17.26 -22.98 2.66
N ASP A 69 17.97 -23.37 1.59
CA ASP A 69 19.20 -22.75 1.10
C ASP A 69 18.94 -21.60 0.11
N GLN A 70 17.80 -20.90 0.24
CA GLN A 70 17.34 -19.92 -0.76
C GLN A 70 18.30 -18.72 -0.99
N TYR A 71 19.23 -18.46 -0.06
CA TYR A 71 20.25 -17.41 -0.16
C TYR A 71 21.60 -17.88 -0.70
N THR A 72 21.94 -19.16 -0.58
CA THR A 72 23.18 -19.72 -1.19
C THR A 72 22.92 -20.13 -2.64
N THR A 73 21.67 -20.43 -2.98
CA THR A 73 21.18 -20.80 -4.33
C THR A 73 21.77 -22.10 -4.89
N GLN A 74 22.21 -23.02 -4.02
CA GLN A 74 22.96 -24.21 -4.45
C GLN A 74 22.07 -25.42 -4.83
N SER A 75 20.82 -25.50 -4.35
CA SER A 75 19.95 -26.65 -4.59
C SER A 75 19.03 -26.52 -5.80
N ASN A 76 18.90 -27.64 -6.53
CA ASN A 76 17.95 -27.88 -7.61
C ASN A 76 16.69 -28.65 -7.15
N HIS A 77 16.46 -28.69 -5.83
CA HIS A 77 15.39 -29.45 -5.20
C HIS A 77 14.99 -28.85 -3.85
N SER A 78 13.84 -29.26 -3.33
CA SER A 78 13.44 -28.96 -1.93
C SER A 78 12.80 -30.17 -1.26
N ARG A 79 12.84 -30.19 0.08
CA ARG A 79 12.09 -31.12 0.94
C ARG A 79 11.06 -30.40 1.82
N HIS A 80 10.91 -29.08 1.71
CA HIS A 80 10.13 -28.27 2.65
C HIS A 80 8.84 -27.71 2.02
N VAL A 81 7.74 -27.86 2.76
CA VAL A 81 6.41 -27.36 2.38
C VAL A 81 5.81 -26.55 3.53
N LEU A 82 5.22 -25.40 3.22
CA LEU A 82 4.58 -24.49 4.18
C LEU A 82 3.05 -24.49 4.02
N THR A 83 2.32 -24.60 5.13
CA THR A 83 0.83 -24.59 5.18
C THR A 83 0.31 -24.10 6.54
N ALA A 84 -1.00 -24.06 6.76
CA ALA A 84 -1.59 -23.64 8.04
C ALA A 84 -1.55 -24.74 9.10
N GLY A 85 -1.44 -24.37 10.38
CA GLY A 85 -1.47 -25.31 11.50
C GLY A 85 -2.81 -26.04 11.64
N ASP A 86 -3.94 -25.35 11.44
CA ASP A 86 -5.29 -25.93 11.52
C ASP A 86 -5.55 -27.04 10.50
N CYS A 87 -4.74 -27.14 9.44
CA CYS A 87 -4.78 -28.27 8.51
C CYS A 87 -4.58 -29.63 9.19
N PHE A 88 -3.97 -29.67 10.37
CA PHE A 88 -3.76 -30.91 11.14
C PHE A 88 -4.76 -31.07 12.29
N ARG A 89 -5.63 -30.09 12.53
CA ARG A 89 -6.63 -30.13 13.60
C ARG A 89 -7.80 -31.03 13.22
N ASN A 90 -8.16 -31.96 14.11
CA ASN A 90 -9.41 -32.69 14.01
C ASN A 90 -10.48 -32.00 14.87
N TYR A 91 -11.42 -31.30 14.25
CA TYR A 91 -12.48 -30.57 14.95
C TYR A 91 -13.45 -31.49 15.72
N VAL A 92 -13.69 -32.71 15.23
CA VAL A 92 -14.60 -33.68 15.87
C VAL A 92 -13.97 -34.25 17.13
N LEU A 93 -12.71 -34.67 17.04
CA LEU A 93 -12.01 -35.37 18.14
C LEU A 93 -11.13 -34.44 19.00
N LYS A 94 -11.13 -33.13 18.71
CA LYS A 94 -10.39 -32.05 19.41
C LYS A 94 -8.87 -32.27 19.56
N TYR A 95 -8.25 -33.18 18.80
CA TYR A 95 -6.81 -33.45 18.81
C TYR A 95 -6.13 -33.18 17.46
N PHE A 96 -4.79 -33.14 17.46
CA PHE A 96 -3.97 -33.00 16.25
C PHE A 96 -3.71 -34.34 15.55
N SER A 97 -4.19 -34.46 14.32
CA SER A 97 -3.92 -35.64 13.48
C SER A 97 -2.44 -35.70 13.14
N SER A 98 -1.82 -36.87 13.33
CA SER A 98 -0.42 -37.10 12.97
C SER A 98 -0.16 -36.81 11.49
N PHE A 99 0.99 -36.22 11.19
CA PHE A 99 1.40 -35.87 9.82
C PHE A 99 1.42 -37.07 8.87
N ASN A 100 1.62 -38.30 9.37
CA ASN A 100 1.61 -39.52 8.55
C ASN A 100 0.22 -39.87 7.97
N HIS A 101 -0.86 -39.32 8.51
CA HIS A 101 -2.24 -39.44 7.97
C HIS A 101 -2.47 -38.55 6.74
N PHE A 102 -1.47 -37.80 6.30
CA PHE A 102 -1.54 -36.90 5.16
C PHE A 102 -0.43 -37.21 4.14
N HIS A 103 -0.64 -36.76 2.92
CA HIS A 103 0.37 -36.68 1.88
C HIS A 103 0.14 -35.39 1.08
N VAL A 104 1.16 -34.94 0.37
CA VAL A 104 1.08 -33.74 -0.46
C VAL A 104 1.13 -34.06 -1.94
N PHE A 105 0.48 -33.25 -2.76
CA PHE A 105 0.65 -33.23 -4.21
C PHE A 105 1.31 -31.93 -4.62
N VAL A 106 2.36 -32.04 -5.42
CA VAL A 106 3.26 -30.95 -5.81
C VAL A 106 3.12 -30.68 -7.30
N GLY A 107 3.11 -29.40 -7.69
CA GLY A 107 2.96 -28.99 -9.09
C GLY A 107 1.52 -29.11 -9.58
N VAL A 108 0.56 -28.89 -8.68
CA VAL A 108 -0.87 -29.05 -8.95
C VAL A 108 -1.42 -27.82 -9.64
N THR A 109 -2.11 -27.99 -10.77
CA THR A 109 -3.01 -26.98 -11.33
C THR A 109 -4.47 -27.46 -11.32
N LYS A 110 -4.68 -28.77 -11.42
CA LYS A 110 -6.00 -29.42 -11.38
C LYS A 110 -6.02 -30.54 -10.35
N TYR A 111 -7.07 -30.58 -9.56
CA TYR A 111 -7.22 -31.54 -8.47
C TYR A 111 -8.68 -31.94 -8.32
N SER A 112 -8.99 -33.20 -8.52
CA SER A 112 -10.30 -33.78 -8.28
C SER A 112 -10.17 -35.19 -7.69
N ALA A 113 -11.31 -35.78 -7.35
CA ALA A 113 -11.41 -37.14 -6.82
C ALA A 113 -10.64 -38.22 -7.60
N PHE A 114 -10.59 -38.07 -8.93
CA PHE A 114 -10.10 -39.09 -9.87
C PHE A 114 -8.93 -38.61 -10.72
N LYS A 115 -8.57 -37.33 -10.67
CA LYS A 115 -7.57 -36.73 -11.55
C LYS A 115 -6.81 -35.61 -10.85
N THR A 116 -5.50 -35.72 -10.83
CA THR A 116 -4.59 -34.61 -10.55
C THR A 116 -3.38 -34.68 -11.47
N ASP A 117 -2.81 -33.51 -11.79
CA ASP A 117 -1.54 -33.35 -12.47
C ASP A 117 -0.34 -33.31 -11.51
N GLY A 118 -0.58 -33.18 -10.21
CA GLY A 118 0.48 -33.10 -9.20
C GLY A 118 1.12 -34.45 -8.87
N THR A 119 2.40 -34.42 -8.52
CA THR A 119 3.16 -35.61 -8.04
C THR A 119 2.97 -35.79 -6.54
N ARG A 120 2.65 -37.02 -6.10
CA ARG A 120 2.42 -37.36 -4.67
C ARG A 120 3.73 -37.56 -3.90
N TYR A 121 3.85 -36.92 -2.74
CA TYR A 121 4.95 -37.11 -1.77
C TYR A 121 4.42 -37.42 -0.36
N GLU A 122 5.11 -38.34 0.32
CA GLU A 122 4.87 -38.70 1.72
C GLU A 122 5.59 -37.74 2.67
N ILE A 123 4.96 -37.42 3.79
CA ILE A 123 5.55 -36.59 4.86
C ILE A 123 6.45 -37.46 5.75
N GLU A 124 7.60 -36.92 6.11
CA GLU A 124 8.57 -37.52 7.04
C GLU A 124 8.31 -37.04 8.46
N LYS A 125 8.31 -35.72 8.66
CA LYS A 125 8.04 -35.03 9.92
C LYS A 125 7.45 -33.64 9.65
N GLY A 126 6.92 -33.00 10.67
CA GLY A 126 6.43 -31.62 10.60
C GLY A 126 6.57 -30.90 11.95
N ALA A 127 6.55 -29.58 11.91
CA ALA A 127 6.63 -28.70 13.07
C ALA A 127 5.55 -27.62 13.00
N LEU A 128 4.96 -27.26 14.15
CA LEU A 128 3.93 -26.23 14.28
C LEU A 128 4.48 -24.98 14.97
N TYR A 129 4.47 -23.87 14.25
CA TYR A 129 4.85 -22.54 14.71
C TYR A 129 3.58 -21.80 15.16
N LYS A 130 3.22 -22.03 16.43
CA LYS A 130 2.02 -21.46 17.06
C LYS A 130 2.14 -19.94 17.21
N GLN A 131 0.99 -19.27 17.17
CA GLN A 131 0.89 -17.83 17.41
C GLN A 131 0.91 -17.57 18.93
N GLN A 132 1.92 -16.85 19.43
CA GLN A 132 2.17 -16.67 20.87
C GLN A 132 1.01 -16.03 21.64
N TYR A 133 0.27 -15.11 21.01
CA TYR A 133 -0.91 -14.45 21.56
C TYR A 133 -2.20 -14.83 20.82
N GLY A 134 -2.17 -15.92 20.05
CA GLY A 134 -3.31 -16.32 19.23
C GLY A 134 -4.40 -17.00 20.05
N LEU A 135 -5.66 -16.55 19.88
CA LEU A 135 -6.83 -17.31 20.27
C LEU A 135 -7.28 -18.23 19.11
N ASP A 136 -8.18 -19.17 19.37
CA ASP A 136 -8.84 -19.90 18.29
C ASP A 136 -9.61 -18.93 17.37
N PRO A 137 -9.43 -18.99 16.04
CA PRO A 137 -8.76 -20.07 15.28
C PRO A 137 -7.29 -19.81 14.90
N ILE A 138 -6.65 -18.69 15.26
CA ILE A 138 -5.29 -18.35 14.79
C ILE A 138 -4.15 -19.00 15.60
N VAL A 139 -4.44 -19.56 16.78
CA VAL A 139 -3.44 -20.11 17.73
C VAL A 139 -2.50 -21.15 17.12
N HIS A 140 -2.96 -21.94 16.15
CA HIS A 140 -2.17 -23.02 15.54
C HIS A 140 -1.14 -22.52 14.51
N GLY A 141 -1.25 -21.27 14.06
CA GLY A 141 -0.25 -20.61 13.23
C GLY A 141 0.11 -21.36 11.95
N ILE A 142 1.39 -21.68 11.78
CA ILE A 142 1.96 -22.23 10.54
C ILE A 142 2.54 -23.62 10.78
N ALA A 143 2.33 -24.52 9.81
CA ALA A 143 2.98 -25.83 9.76
C ALA A 143 4.11 -25.82 8.70
N VAL A 144 5.31 -26.23 9.11
CA VAL A 144 6.42 -26.59 8.20
C VAL A 144 6.48 -28.11 8.12
N LEU A 145 6.44 -28.65 6.91
CA LEU A 145 6.47 -30.09 6.64
C LEU A 145 7.77 -30.45 5.92
N GLN A 146 8.42 -31.52 6.37
CA GLN A 146 9.55 -32.13 5.67
C GLN A 146 9.09 -33.40 4.94
N LEU A 147 9.36 -33.48 3.64
CA LEU A 147 8.99 -34.59 2.77
C LEU A 147 10.05 -35.70 2.80
N ARG A 148 9.60 -36.97 2.70
CA ARG A 148 10.50 -38.15 2.68
C ARG A 148 11.41 -38.21 1.45
N LYS A 149 10.97 -37.65 0.32
CA LYS A 149 11.74 -37.55 -0.92
C LYS A 149 11.85 -36.09 -1.32
N ALA A 150 13.01 -35.72 -1.87
CA ALA A 150 13.23 -34.39 -2.44
C ALA A 150 12.40 -34.20 -3.72
N VAL A 151 11.70 -33.07 -3.77
CA VAL A 151 11.05 -32.55 -4.96
C VAL A 151 12.11 -31.93 -5.84
N ARG A 152 12.35 -32.49 -7.03
CA ARG A 152 13.23 -31.88 -8.04
C ARG A 152 12.51 -30.71 -8.71
N PHE A 153 13.22 -29.60 -8.91
CA PHE A 153 12.67 -28.45 -9.61
C PHE A 153 12.58 -28.67 -11.12
N SER A 154 11.58 -28.05 -11.73
CA SER A 154 11.24 -28.15 -13.15
C SER A 154 10.61 -26.84 -13.63
N ASN A 155 10.13 -26.78 -14.88
CA ASN A 155 9.40 -25.61 -15.35
C ASN A 155 7.98 -25.48 -14.77
N THR A 156 7.46 -26.52 -14.09
CA THR A 156 6.16 -26.53 -13.41
C THR A 156 6.27 -26.61 -11.88
N VAL A 157 7.49 -26.80 -11.35
CA VAL A 157 7.75 -26.98 -9.92
C VAL A 157 8.97 -26.16 -9.50
N ARG A 158 8.76 -25.07 -8.76
CA ARG A 158 9.80 -24.15 -8.25
C ARG A 158 9.45 -23.69 -6.83
N PRO A 159 10.39 -23.23 -6.02
CA PRO A 159 10.11 -22.71 -4.68
C PRO A 159 9.75 -21.22 -4.72
N ILE A 160 8.87 -20.77 -3.82
CA ILE A 160 8.66 -19.34 -3.54
C ILE A 160 9.76 -18.83 -2.57
N CYS A 161 10.11 -17.54 -2.62
CA CYS A 161 11.00 -16.95 -1.63
C CYS A 161 10.29 -16.69 -0.30
N LEU A 162 11.02 -16.83 0.80
CA LEU A 162 10.65 -16.26 2.09
C LEU A 162 11.40 -14.92 2.30
N PRO A 163 10.77 -13.92 2.93
CA PRO A 163 11.39 -12.62 3.15
C PRO A 163 12.49 -12.69 4.24
N PRO A 164 13.53 -11.85 4.14
CA PRO A 164 14.41 -11.49 5.25
C PRO A 164 13.66 -11.27 6.58
N HIS A 165 14.30 -11.64 7.69
CA HIS A 165 13.66 -11.57 9.00
C HIS A 165 13.25 -10.12 9.34
N GLY A 166 11.97 -9.93 9.68
CA GLY A 166 11.38 -8.63 10.00
C GLY A 166 10.99 -7.75 8.80
N GLN A 167 11.36 -8.11 7.56
CA GLN A 167 10.95 -7.34 6.39
C GLN A 167 9.44 -7.50 6.13
N LYS A 168 8.71 -6.38 6.07
CA LYS A 168 7.28 -6.36 5.72
C LYS A 168 7.08 -6.23 4.20
N PRO A 169 5.90 -6.58 3.66
CA PRO A 169 5.54 -6.27 2.27
C PRO A 169 5.74 -4.77 1.98
N PRO A 170 6.51 -4.40 0.95
CA PRO A 170 6.63 -3.02 0.52
C PRO A 170 5.27 -2.46 0.07
N LEU A 171 5.01 -1.17 0.31
CA LEU A 171 3.74 -0.53 -0.03
C LEU A 171 3.41 -0.56 -1.53
N TYR A 172 4.42 -0.64 -2.40
CA TYR A 172 4.26 -0.78 -3.85
C TYR A 172 4.06 -2.23 -4.31
N SER A 173 4.24 -3.23 -3.42
CA SER A 173 4.13 -4.64 -3.76
C SER A 173 2.68 -5.01 -4.07
N SER A 174 2.50 -5.88 -5.06
CA SER A 174 1.18 -6.41 -5.41
C SER A 174 1.02 -7.79 -4.80
N CYS A 175 0.00 -7.97 -3.96
CA CYS A 175 -0.19 -9.17 -3.17
C CYS A 175 -1.41 -9.99 -3.62
N PHE A 176 -1.24 -11.31 -3.58
CA PHE A 176 -2.17 -12.32 -4.10
C PHE A 176 -2.23 -13.51 -3.14
N MET A 177 -3.25 -14.32 -3.29
CA MET A 177 -3.36 -15.62 -2.61
C MET A 177 -3.87 -16.69 -3.58
N SER A 178 -3.37 -17.90 -3.42
CA SER A 178 -3.89 -19.05 -4.17
C SER A 178 -5.24 -19.49 -3.60
N VAL A 179 -6.16 -19.90 -4.45
CA VAL A 179 -7.51 -20.36 -4.09
C VAL A 179 -7.83 -21.62 -4.89
N TYR A 180 -8.45 -22.60 -4.25
CA TYR A 180 -8.96 -23.77 -4.94
C TYR A 180 -10.46 -23.62 -5.19
N TYR A 181 -10.85 -23.64 -6.45
CA TYR A 181 -12.23 -23.58 -6.90
C TYR A 181 -12.86 -24.98 -6.91
N LYS A 182 -13.83 -25.24 -6.02
CA LYS A 182 -14.42 -26.57 -5.85
C LYS A 182 -15.29 -27.00 -7.04
N LYS A 183 -15.99 -26.05 -7.69
CA LYS A 183 -16.85 -26.36 -8.86
C LYS A 183 -15.98 -26.73 -10.08
N GLU A 184 -14.88 -26.01 -10.30
CA GLU A 184 -13.97 -26.18 -11.44
C GLU A 184 -12.81 -27.16 -11.23
N ASN A 185 -12.59 -27.65 -10.00
CA ASN A 185 -11.51 -28.56 -9.62
C ASN A 185 -10.11 -28.05 -10.01
N ARG A 186 -9.87 -26.73 -9.85
CA ARG A 186 -8.64 -26.04 -10.26
C ARG A 186 -8.11 -25.11 -9.18
N ILE A 187 -6.79 -24.95 -9.14
CA ILE A 187 -6.12 -23.89 -8.37
C ILE A 187 -6.03 -22.63 -9.25
N ASP A 188 -6.10 -21.47 -8.61
CA ASP A 188 -6.07 -20.17 -9.26
C ASP A 188 -5.58 -19.09 -8.29
N GLU A 189 -5.20 -17.92 -8.79
CA GLU A 189 -4.73 -16.81 -7.97
C GLU A 189 -5.83 -15.73 -7.80
N ALA A 190 -5.98 -15.20 -6.59
CA ALA A 190 -6.90 -14.13 -6.23
C ALA A 190 -6.14 -12.87 -5.79
N ASP A 191 -6.66 -11.69 -6.12
CA ASP A 191 -6.20 -10.42 -5.54
C ASP A 191 -6.34 -10.51 -4.00
N ALA A 192 -5.26 -10.24 -3.26
CA ALA A 192 -5.24 -10.16 -1.80
C ALA A 192 -4.70 -8.78 -1.35
N PRO A 193 -5.46 -7.68 -1.57
CA PRO A 193 -5.00 -6.34 -1.24
C PRO A 193 -4.79 -6.19 0.26
N LEU A 194 -3.56 -5.90 0.67
CA LEU A 194 -3.21 -5.70 2.07
C LEU A 194 -3.91 -4.48 2.67
N VAL A 195 -4.28 -4.61 3.94
CA VAL A 195 -4.71 -3.50 4.79
C VAL A 195 -3.45 -2.86 5.36
N TYR A 196 -3.16 -1.64 4.93
CA TYR A 196 -2.06 -0.85 5.45
C TYR A 196 -2.54 0.13 6.53
N GLY A 197 -1.63 0.47 7.43
CA GLY A 197 -1.84 1.52 8.43
C GLY A 197 -2.56 1.10 9.72
N ALA A 198 -3.37 0.04 9.66
CA ALA A 198 -3.97 -0.61 10.83
C ALA A 198 -3.30 -1.96 11.15
N ARG A 199 -3.30 -2.34 12.41
CA ARG A 199 -3.02 -3.72 12.86
C ARG A 199 -4.31 -4.52 12.86
N CYS A 200 -4.24 -5.79 12.47
CA CYS A 200 -5.38 -6.71 12.41
C CYS A 200 -6.34 -6.69 13.62
N HIS A 201 -5.83 -6.49 14.84
CA HIS A 201 -6.64 -6.42 16.06
C HIS A 201 -7.65 -5.27 16.11
N GLU A 202 -7.46 -4.21 15.33
CA GLU A 202 -8.38 -3.06 15.25
C GLU A 202 -9.71 -3.47 14.61
N PHE A 203 -9.70 -4.51 13.77
CA PHE A 203 -10.90 -5.07 13.14
C PHE A 203 -11.47 -6.28 13.88
N ASN A 204 -10.65 -6.98 14.67
CA ASN A 204 -11.09 -8.14 15.44
C ASN A 204 -10.22 -8.35 16.69
N ALA A 205 -10.82 -8.18 17.88
CA ALA A 205 -10.13 -8.31 19.16
C ALA A 205 -9.45 -9.68 19.38
N LYS A 206 -9.90 -10.76 18.73
CA LYS A 206 -9.24 -12.09 18.79
C LYS A 206 -7.83 -12.10 18.17
N LEU A 207 -7.48 -11.08 17.39
CA LEU A 207 -6.18 -10.90 16.76
C LEU A 207 -5.24 -9.99 17.59
N TYR A 208 -5.60 -9.68 18.85
CA TYR A 208 -4.77 -8.88 19.77
C TYR A 208 -3.35 -9.45 19.90
N ARG A 209 -2.34 -8.63 19.58
CA ARG A 209 -0.91 -9.01 19.50
C ARG A 209 -0.58 -10.18 18.55
N ALA A 210 -1.50 -10.60 17.67
CA ALA A 210 -1.21 -11.63 16.68
C ALA A 210 -0.28 -11.09 15.59
N GLU A 211 0.81 -11.81 15.32
CA GLU A 211 1.75 -11.49 14.25
C GLU A 211 1.26 -12.03 12.90
N GLY A 212 0.77 -11.14 12.07
CA GLY A 212 0.25 -11.48 10.76
C GLY A 212 -0.14 -10.26 9.94
N TYR A 213 -0.78 -10.54 8.80
CA TYR A 213 -1.23 -9.56 7.83
C TYR A 213 -2.72 -9.72 7.60
N CYS A 214 -3.42 -8.60 7.42
CA CYS A 214 -4.82 -8.59 7.03
C CYS A 214 -4.93 -8.15 5.58
N ALA A 215 -5.74 -8.87 4.80
CA ALA A 215 -6.02 -8.51 3.41
C ALA A 215 -7.53 -8.52 3.16
N TYR A 216 -7.97 -7.75 2.18
CA TYR A 216 -9.33 -7.88 1.67
C TYR A 216 -9.51 -9.23 1.00
N TYR A 217 -10.59 -9.91 1.37
CA TYR A 217 -10.96 -11.18 0.76
C TYR A 217 -12.31 -11.00 0.02
N PRO A 218 -12.31 -10.93 -1.32
CA PRO A 218 -13.56 -10.80 -2.06
C PRO A 218 -14.39 -12.08 -1.86
N PRO A 219 -15.65 -11.99 -1.42
CA PRO A 219 -16.48 -13.18 -1.19
C PRO A 219 -16.63 -13.99 -2.49
N ARG A 220 -16.28 -15.27 -2.42
CA ARG A 220 -16.37 -16.22 -3.54
C ARG A 220 -17.07 -17.48 -3.06
N GLU A 221 -18.10 -17.91 -3.78
CA GLU A 221 -18.78 -19.17 -3.48
C GLU A 221 -17.86 -20.38 -3.67
N SER A 222 -17.95 -21.35 -2.77
CA SER A 222 -17.40 -22.71 -2.95
C SER A 222 -15.91 -22.75 -3.30
N VAL A 223 -15.09 -21.97 -2.58
CA VAL A 223 -13.63 -22.04 -2.64
C VAL A 223 -13.04 -22.70 -1.39
N LEU A 224 -11.76 -23.06 -1.45
CA LEU A 224 -10.90 -23.44 -0.32
C LEU A 224 -9.67 -22.54 -0.32
N THR A 225 -9.34 -22.01 0.86
CA THR A 225 -8.25 -21.05 1.09
C THR A 225 -7.38 -21.34 2.31
N LEU A 226 -7.72 -22.36 3.12
CA LEU A 226 -6.94 -22.70 4.30
C LEU A 226 -5.53 -23.17 3.89
N GLY A 227 -4.50 -22.53 4.46
CA GLY A 227 -3.10 -22.78 4.11
C GLY A 227 -2.59 -22.03 2.88
N SER A 228 -3.42 -21.21 2.22
CA SER A 228 -3.00 -20.41 1.06
C SER A 228 -1.87 -19.43 1.39
N PRO A 229 -0.89 -19.25 0.49
CA PRO A 229 0.18 -18.28 0.68
C PRO A 229 -0.33 -16.84 0.48
N LEU A 230 0.14 -15.89 1.30
CA LEU A 230 0.13 -14.47 0.96
C LEU A 230 1.39 -14.17 0.17
N MET A 231 1.25 -14.01 -1.14
CA MET A 231 2.35 -13.86 -2.09
C MET A 231 2.40 -12.43 -2.60
N CYS A 232 3.50 -11.72 -2.37
CA CYS A 232 3.68 -10.36 -2.85
C CYS A 232 4.82 -10.30 -3.86
N ILE A 233 4.56 -9.66 -5.01
CA ILE A 233 5.58 -9.35 -6.01
C ILE A 233 6.41 -8.17 -5.49
N VAL A 234 7.70 -8.41 -5.28
CA VAL A 234 8.70 -7.41 -4.89
C VAL A 234 9.75 -7.38 -5.99
N ASP A 235 9.83 -6.25 -6.68
CA ASP A 235 10.58 -6.07 -7.92
C ASP A 235 10.25 -7.19 -8.92
N ASP A 236 11.21 -8.05 -9.26
CA ASP A 236 11.03 -9.13 -10.24
C ASP A 236 10.85 -10.53 -9.61
N ARG A 237 10.69 -10.62 -8.28
CA ARG A 237 10.50 -11.91 -7.56
C ARG A 237 9.22 -11.93 -6.73
N VAL A 238 8.76 -13.15 -6.43
CA VAL A 238 7.61 -13.39 -5.55
C VAL A 238 8.05 -13.89 -4.18
N TYR A 239 7.59 -13.21 -3.14
CA TYR A 239 7.86 -13.52 -1.74
C TYR A 239 6.57 -13.91 -1.02
N GLN A 240 6.60 -15.00 -0.25
CA GLN A 240 5.52 -15.40 0.64
C GLN A 240 5.70 -14.72 2.00
N TYR A 241 4.82 -13.79 2.37
CA TYR A 241 4.88 -13.09 3.65
C TYR A 241 4.01 -13.74 4.74
N GLY A 242 3.00 -14.50 4.35
CA GLY A 242 2.08 -15.14 5.30
C GLY A 242 1.39 -16.39 4.77
N VAL A 243 0.60 -17.00 5.65
CA VAL A 243 -0.23 -18.19 5.38
C VAL A 243 -1.65 -17.93 5.90
N TYR A 244 -2.65 -18.08 5.04
CA TYR A 244 -4.05 -17.89 5.36
C TYR A 244 -4.53 -18.91 6.38
N THR A 245 -5.13 -18.44 7.48
CA THR A 245 -5.69 -19.32 8.52
C THR A 245 -7.15 -19.07 8.82
N THR A 246 -7.64 -17.84 8.66
CA THR A 246 -9.04 -17.51 8.99
C THR A 246 -9.51 -16.24 8.30
N GLU A 247 -10.82 -16.00 8.36
CA GLU A 247 -11.49 -14.76 7.96
C GLU A 247 -12.35 -14.24 9.11
N PHE A 248 -12.70 -12.96 9.03
CA PHE A 248 -13.61 -12.31 9.95
C PHE A 248 -14.42 -11.22 9.24
N GLU A 249 -15.65 -11.03 9.70
CA GLU A 249 -16.49 -9.93 9.23
C GLU A 249 -15.95 -8.59 9.74
N ASN A 250 -15.76 -7.65 8.82
CA ASN A 250 -15.50 -6.26 9.15
C ASN A 250 -16.77 -5.43 8.86
N TYR A 251 -17.47 -5.06 9.94
CA TYR A 251 -18.58 -4.11 9.91
C TYR A 251 -18.03 -2.69 9.70
N ALA A 252 -17.76 -2.32 8.45
CA ALA A 252 -17.49 -0.94 8.09
C ALA A 252 -18.75 -0.10 8.34
N GLN A 253 -18.73 0.75 9.38
CA GLN A 253 -19.82 1.69 9.67
C GLN A 253 -20.09 2.56 8.44
N GLY A 254 -21.35 2.58 7.98
CA GLY A 254 -21.82 3.47 6.91
C GLY A 254 -21.90 2.87 5.50
N SER A 255 -21.44 1.63 5.26
CA SER A 255 -21.68 0.93 3.98
C SER A 255 -22.52 -0.33 4.19
N GLY A 256 -23.64 -0.45 3.48
CA GLY A 256 -24.52 -1.63 3.50
C GLY A 256 -23.94 -2.90 2.83
N GLN A 257 -22.63 -3.10 2.91
CA GLN A 257 -21.91 -4.27 2.42
C GLN A 257 -20.92 -4.70 3.51
N SER A 258 -21.07 -5.92 4.00
CA SER A 258 -20.08 -6.55 4.88
C SER A 258 -18.83 -6.88 4.08
N SER A 259 -17.68 -6.30 4.47
CA SER A 259 -16.38 -6.69 3.93
C SER A 259 -15.82 -7.85 4.75
N VAL A 260 -15.49 -8.96 4.12
CA VAL A 260 -14.76 -10.07 4.78
C VAL A 260 -13.26 -9.79 4.65
N LEU A 261 -12.55 -9.87 5.77
CA LEU A 261 -11.09 -9.70 5.82
C LEU A 261 -10.44 -11.04 6.16
N GLY A 262 -9.42 -11.40 5.39
CA GLY A 262 -8.59 -12.58 5.61
C GLY A 262 -7.40 -12.28 6.53
N PHE A 263 -7.14 -13.16 7.49
CA PHE A 263 -5.93 -13.13 8.32
C PHE A 263 -4.91 -14.15 7.84
N PHE A 264 -3.68 -13.68 7.65
CA PHE A 264 -2.53 -14.46 7.26
C PHE A 264 -1.50 -14.43 8.39
N ASN A 265 -1.24 -15.57 9.03
CA ASN A 265 -0.16 -15.70 10.01
C ASN A 265 1.19 -15.40 9.34
N SER A 266 2.09 -14.69 10.03
CA SER A 266 3.39 -14.29 9.48
C SER A 266 4.37 -15.46 9.36
N VAL A 267 5.06 -15.58 8.22
CA VAL A 267 6.08 -16.64 8.03
C VAL A 267 7.37 -16.43 8.81
N HIS A 268 7.65 -15.22 9.33
CA HIS A 268 8.99 -14.87 9.83
C HIS A 268 9.54 -15.84 10.90
N LYS A 269 8.73 -16.16 11.92
CA LYS A 269 9.14 -17.10 12.98
C LYS A 269 9.36 -18.53 12.48
N ALA A 270 8.60 -18.95 11.45
CA ALA A 270 8.80 -20.24 10.81
C ALA A 270 10.05 -20.23 9.91
N ALA A 271 10.31 -19.16 9.16
CA ALA A 271 11.47 -19.07 8.26
C ALA A 271 12.81 -19.20 9.01
N ILE A 272 12.95 -18.55 10.17
CA ILE A 272 14.18 -18.60 10.99
C ILE A 272 14.60 -20.04 11.34
N SER A 273 13.65 -20.97 11.49
CA SER A 273 13.95 -22.32 11.99
C SER A 273 14.49 -23.29 10.93
N PHE A 274 14.36 -22.99 9.64
CA PHE A 274 14.74 -23.90 8.55
C PHE A 274 15.36 -23.22 7.32
N VAL A 275 15.49 -21.90 7.29
CA VAL A 275 16.15 -21.17 6.21
C VAL A 275 17.59 -20.85 6.59
N ASP A 276 18.52 -21.47 5.87
CA ASP A 276 19.95 -21.33 6.11
C ASP A 276 20.42 -19.91 5.74
N GLY A 277 21.05 -19.22 6.69
CA GLY A 277 21.59 -17.88 6.47
C GLY A 277 20.53 -16.79 6.23
N LEU A 278 19.30 -16.94 6.74
CA LEU A 278 18.26 -15.93 6.66
C LEU A 278 18.75 -14.55 7.17
N PRO A 279 18.88 -13.52 6.31
CA PRO A 279 19.37 -12.22 6.72
C PRO A 279 18.32 -11.45 7.52
N GLU A 280 18.77 -10.62 8.45
CA GLU A 280 17.94 -9.64 9.12
C GLU A 280 17.71 -8.41 8.24
N HIS A 281 16.51 -7.84 8.32
CA HIS A 281 16.20 -6.59 7.63
C HIS A 281 16.89 -5.40 8.30
N LYS A 282 17.98 -4.91 7.69
CA LYS A 282 18.58 -3.61 8.01
C LYS A 282 17.81 -2.51 7.28
N PRO A 283 17.16 -1.56 7.97
CA PRO A 283 16.53 -0.42 7.32
C PRO A 283 17.60 0.46 6.66
N GLU A 284 17.43 0.75 5.38
CA GLU A 284 18.31 1.67 4.66
C GLU A 284 18.08 3.10 5.16
N MET A 285 19.02 3.62 5.95
CA MET A 285 18.99 5.04 6.34
C MET A 285 19.32 5.90 5.11
N PRO A 286 18.60 7.01 4.87
CA PRO A 286 18.99 7.95 3.84
C PRO A 286 20.41 8.48 4.12
N PRO A 287 21.19 8.79 3.07
CA PRO A 287 22.58 9.22 3.23
C PRO A 287 22.64 10.49 4.09
N LYS A 288 23.35 10.40 5.23
CA LYS A 288 23.69 11.58 6.02
C LYS A 288 24.77 12.36 5.27
N ASN A 289 24.46 13.59 4.87
CA ASN A 289 25.47 14.51 4.34
C ASN A 289 26.60 14.71 5.36
N SER A 290 27.84 14.51 4.92
CA SER A 290 29.02 14.51 5.77
C SER A 290 29.63 15.90 5.92
N SER A 291 29.24 16.61 6.99
CA SER A 291 30.01 17.66 7.65
C SER A 291 29.40 17.87 9.05
N SER A 292 30.14 18.01 10.14
CA SER A 292 31.58 18.17 10.34
C SER A 292 32.10 17.34 11.52
N SER A 293 33.41 17.13 11.57
CA SER A 293 34.12 16.48 12.67
C SER A 293 34.34 17.42 13.86
N SER A 294 34.04 16.96 15.07
CA SER A 294 34.79 17.35 16.27
C SER A 294 34.93 16.14 17.20
N SER A 295 36.18 15.80 17.49
CA SER A 295 36.56 14.65 18.30
C SER A 295 36.67 15.01 19.77
N SER A 296 36.07 14.20 20.64
CA SER A 296 36.53 14.06 22.03
C SER A 296 36.42 12.59 22.46
N SER A 297 37.57 12.00 22.73
CA SER A 297 37.71 10.60 23.12
C SER A 297 37.67 10.45 24.63
N SER A 298 36.86 9.52 25.14
CA SER A 298 37.11 8.87 26.43
C SER A 298 36.66 7.42 26.40
N SER A 299 37.60 6.52 26.68
CA SER A 299 37.43 5.07 26.70
C SER A 299 37.26 4.56 28.12
N SER A 300 36.29 3.68 28.35
CA SER A 300 36.36 2.70 29.44
C SER A 300 35.49 1.47 29.14
N SER A 301 35.94 0.32 29.64
CA SER A 301 35.51 -1.02 29.21
C SER A 301 34.54 -1.69 30.18
N SER A 302 33.57 -2.41 29.63
CA SER A 302 32.94 -3.66 30.12
C SER A 302 32.84 -3.94 31.63
N SER A 303 31.60 -4.14 32.10
CA SER A 303 31.27 -5.35 32.90
C SER A 303 29.77 -5.64 32.91
N SER A 304 29.42 -6.92 32.80
CA SER A 304 28.07 -7.46 32.96
C SER A 304 27.73 -7.73 34.44
N SER A 305 26.49 -7.47 34.86
CA SER A 305 25.84 -8.29 35.88
C SER A 305 24.32 -8.08 35.93
N SER A 306 23.60 -9.20 36.02
CA SER A 306 22.17 -9.31 36.31
C SER A 306 21.86 -9.11 37.79
N SER A 307 20.66 -8.59 38.11
CA SER A 307 19.94 -9.03 39.33
C SER A 307 18.44 -8.77 39.24
N SER A 308 17.67 -9.84 39.37
CA SER A 308 16.24 -9.85 39.70
C SER A 308 16.01 -9.59 41.18
N SER A 309 14.85 -9.05 41.56
CA SER A 309 14.28 -9.26 42.90
C SER A 309 12.75 -9.28 42.86
N SER A 310 12.18 -10.29 43.53
CA SER A 310 10.77 -10.67 43.51
C SER A 310 10.22 -10.84 44.92
N SER A 311 8.96 -10.44 45.14
CA SER A 311 8.11 -10.84 46.28
C SER A 311 6.72 -10.20 46.09
N SER A 312 5.59 -10.75 46.53
CA SER A 312 5.27 -12.09 47.09
C SER A 312 3.75 -12.32 47.01
N GLY A 313 3.29 -13.55 47.31
CA GLY A 313 1.89 -14.03 47.30
C GLY A 313 0.89 -13.25 48.19
N SER A 314 -0.37 -13.69 48.31
CA SER A 314 -0.84 -15.09 48.40
C SER A 314 -2.23 -15.36 47.81
N HIS A 315 -2.61 -16.65 47.73
CA HIS A 315 -3.96 -17.12 47.39
C HIS A 315 -5.02 -16.69 48.41
N GLU A 316 -6.26 -16.44 47.96
CA GLU A 316 -7.42 -17.25 48.37
C GLU A 316 -8.61 -17.11 47.39
N SER A 317 -9.54 -18.06 47.45
CA SER A 317 -10.64 -18.23 46.49
C SER A 317 -11.98 -18.04 47.17
N CYS A 318 -12.93 -17.32 46.55
CA CYS A 318 -14.35 -17.47 46.87
C CYS A 318 -15.27 -17.08 45.70
N GLN A 319 -16.41 -17.77 45.59
CA GLN A 319 -17.49 -17.52 44.64
C GLN A 319 -18.64 -16.76 45.31
N GLY A 320 -19.50 -16.09 44.53
CA GLY A 320 -20.87 -15.76 44.95
C GLY A 320 -21.22 -14.27 45.01
N SER A 321 -22.20 -13.87 44.21
CA SER A 321 -22.98 -12.63 44.34
C SER A 321 -24.19 -12.85 45.30
N PRO A 322 -25.11 -11.90 45.56
CA PRO A 322 -25.10 -10.44 45.27
C PRO A 322 -25.59 -9.54 46.45
N SER A 323 -25.70 -8.23 46.18
CA SER A 323 -26.66 -7.27 46.78
C SER A 323 -26.36 -6.62 48.15
N CYS A 324 -26.06 -5.31 48.15
CA CYS A 324 -27.04 -4.26 48.50
C CYS A 324 -26.47 -2.83 48.35
N LYS A 325 -27.33 -1.89 47.94
CA LYS A 325 -27.24 -0.42 48.06
C LYS A 325 -28.34 0.03 49.06
N PRO A 326 -28.55 1.32 49.38
CA PRO A 326 -27.70 2.54 49.30
C PRO A 326 -27.58 3.29 50.66
N GLU A 327 -26.76 4.35 50.76
CA GLU A 327 -27.17 5.64 51.38
C GLU A 327 -26.11 6.77 51.20
N SER A 328 -26.55 8.00 51.48
CA SER A 328 -25.89 9.32 51.37
C SER A 328 -26.61 10.29 52.35
N PRO A 329 -26.30 11.61 52.49
CA PRO A 329 -25.17 12.44 52.05
C PRO A 329 -24.57 13.31 53.22
N GLU A 330 -23.79 14.37 52.90
CA GLU A 330 -23.49 15.58 53.74
C GLU A 330 -22.64 15.38 55.04
N GLU A 331 -21.86 16.33 55.58
CA GLU A 331 -21.58 17.75 55.24
C GLU A 331 -20.15 18.23 55.67
N VAL A 332 -19.87 19.52 55.43
CA VAL A 332 -18.63 20.35 55.65
C VAL A 332 -18.56 20.81 57.13
N PRO A 333 -17.39 21.05 57.83
CA PRO A 333 -16.47 22.20 57.62
C PRO A 333 -14.98 21.94 58.08
N GLU A 334 -14.01 22.85 58.23
CA GLU A 334 -13.88 24.32 58.07
C GLU A 334 -12.40 24.70 57.82
N HIS A 335 -12.10 25.96 57.48
CA HIS A 335 -10.73 26.49 57.29
C HIS A 335 -10.51 27.70 58.21
N PRO A 336 -9.28 27.97 58.67
CA PRO A 336 -8.84 29.38 58.75
C PRO A 336 -7.37 29.63 58.34
N GLN A 337 -7.06 30.92 58.20
CA GLN A 337 -5.77 31.52 57.78
C GLN A 337 -5.08 32.20 59.02
N HIS A 338 -4.11 33.12 58.99
CA HIS A 338 -3.38 33.85 57.93
C HIS A 338 -2.06 34.41 58.53
N ALA A 339 -0.88 34.25 57.91
CA ALA A 339 0.31 35.07 58.22
C ALA A 339 1.36 35.09 57.07
N VAL A 340 1.92 36.26 56.80
CA VAL A 340 2.69 36.73 55.61
C VAL A 340 3.47 38.01 56.06
N PRO A 341 4.54 38.61 55.44
CA PRO A 341 5.54 38.25 54.39
C PRO A 341 7.04 38.62 54.70
N LEU A 342 7.91 38.60 53.65
CA LEU A 342 9.12 39.43 53.32
C LEU A 342 10.54 38.88 53.63
N PRO A 343 11.60 39.29 52.87
CA PRO A 343 11.66 39.98 51.55
C PRO A 343 12.63 39.35 50.50
N LEU A 344 12.58 39.86 49.25
CA LEU A 344 13.60 39.66 48.20
C LEU A 344 14.80 40.63 48.35
N PRO A 345 15.93 40.33 47.68
CA PRO A 345 16.85 41.34 47.15
C PRO A 345 16.78 41.46 45.61
N GLU A 346 16.90 42.69 45.10
CA GLU A 346 17.00 43.05 43.66
C GLU A 346 18.37 43.75 43.38
N PRO A 347 18.72 44.28 42.18
CA PRO A 347 20.06 44.11 41.63
C PRO A 347 20.96 45.36 41.65
N ALA A 348 22.20 45.20 41.18
CA ALA A 348 23.24 46.24 41.07
C ALA A 348 23.79 46.32 39.61
N PRO A 349 24.41 47.45 39.20
CA PRO A 349 24.13 48.02 37.86
C PRO A 349 25.24 47.91 36.80
N THR A 350 24.88 48.33 35.58
CA THR A 350 25.71 48.45 34.37
C THR A 350 26.76 49.58 34.43
N PRO A 351 27.84 49.48 33.63
CA PRO A 351 28.65 50.64 33.24
C PRO A 351 28.65 50.92 31.72
N MET A 352 28.56 52.22 31.40
CA MET A 352 28.83 52.90 30.12
C MET A 352 29.11 54.39 30.49
N PRO A 353 29.56 55.29 29.59
CA PRO A 353 30.42 55.15 28.41
C PRO A 353 31.57 56.21 28.43
N THR A 354 32.40 56.32 27.37
CA THR A 354 33.02 57.58 26.81
C THR A 354 34.13 57.24 25.78
N PRO A 355 34.55 58.16 24.87
CA PRO A 355 33.73 58.80 23.83
C PRO A 355 34.38 58.69 22.41
N GLN A 356 33.64 59.04 21.35
CA GLN A 356 34.22 59.39 20.04
C GLN A 356 33.98 60.89 19.72
N PRO A 357 34.86 61.56 18.94
CA PRO A 357 34.66 62.95 18.51
C PRO A 357 33.72 63.09 17.30
N GLU A 358 33.32 64.33 17.03
CA GLU A 358 32.28 64.72 16.06
C GLU A 358 32.76 64.82 14.60
N GLY A 359 31.94 64.33 13.67
CA GLY A 359 31.74 64.88 12.30
C GLY A 359 32.89 64.84 11.28
N PRO A 360 32.64 65.18 10.00
CA PRO A 360 31.38 65.66 9.41
C PRO A 360 30.76 64.70 8.37
N SER A 361 29.58 65.10 7.88
CA SER A 361 28.79 64.46 6.81
C SER A 361 29.31 64.74 5.39
N GLU A 362 29.23 63.77 4.48
CA GLU A 362 28.84 64.01 3.08
C GLU A 362 28.38 62.71 2.37
N SER A 363 27.73 62.87 1.22
CA SER A 363 27.05 61.83 0.43
C SER A 363 27.97 61.10 -0.54
N ASP A 364 27.78 59.79 -0.79
CA ASP A 364 27.22 59.32 -2.08
C ASP A 364 26.96 57.80 -2.23
N SER A 365 26.19 57.50 -3.28
CA SER A 365 25.73 56.25 -3.92
C SER A 365 26.44 54.87 -3.80
N SER A 366 25.68 53.84 -4.22
CA SER A 366 26.08 52.45 -4.59
C SER A 366 26.30 51.42 -3.47
N SER A 367 26.18 50.09 -3.67
CA SER A 367 25.18 49.29 -4.42
C SER A 367 25.40 47.79 -4.14
N ASN A 368 24.33 47.02 -3.89
CA ASN A 368 24.30 45.53 -3.82
C ASN A 368 25.13 44.91 -2.67
N GLU A 369 24.91 43.68 -2.18
CA GLU A 369 24.03 42.60 -2.64
C GLU A 369 23.61 41.73 -1.44
N ASP A 370 22.35 41.80 -0.98
CA ASP A 370 21.87 40.98 0.16
C ASP A 370 21.26 39.65 -0.32
N THR A 371 21.82 38.55 0.15
CA THR A 371 21.43 37.19 -0.25
C THR A 371 20.15 36.75 0.49
N VAL A 372 18.98 37.07 -0.09
CA VAL A 372 17.69 36.67 0.48
C VAL A 372 17.48 35.16 0.38
N SER A 373 17.46 34.49 1.54
CA SER A 373 16.98 33.11 1.64
C SER A 373 15.49 33.03 1.29
N PRO A 374 15.04 32.07 0.45
CA PRO A 374 13.67 32.05 -0.04
C PRO A 374 12.67 31.68 1.07
N SER A 375 11.97 32.67 1.59
CA SER A 375 10.84 32.48 2.50
C SER A 375 9.73 31.67 1.82
N LEU A 376 9.18 30.68 2.53
CA LEU A 376 8.00 29.92 2.10
C LEU A 376 6.86 30.89 1.70
N PRO A 377 6.25 30.74 0.51
CA PRO A 377 5.15 31.61 0.10
C PRO A 377 3.94 31.41 1.00
N LEU A 378 3.31 32.51 1.45
CA LEU A 378 2.08 32.43 2.23
C LEU A 378 0.91 31.94 1.35
N ILE A 379 -0.03 31.21 1.97
CA ILE A 379 -1.33 30.80 1.40
C ILE A 379 -2.02 31.93 0.62
N ARG A 380 -1.87 33.18 1.09
CA ARG A 380 -2.49 34.38 0.54
C ARG A 380 -1.96 34.81 -0.83
N ASP A 381 -0.75 34.39 -1.20
CA ASP A 381 -0.13 34.72 -2.50
C ASP A 381 -0.45 33.68 -3.60
N LEU A 382 -0.99 32.51 -3.22
CA LEU A 382 -1.49 31.49 -4.16
C LEU A 382 -2.85 31.85 -4.80
N TYR A 383 -3.50 32.91 -4.33
CA TYR A 383 -4.79 33.39 -4.85
C TYR A 383 -4.69 34.83 -5.38
N PRO A 384 -5.39 35.17 -6.48
CA PRO A 384 -5.28 36.50 -7.08
C PRO A 384 -5.75 37.62 -6.14
N LYS A 385 -4.98 38.72 -6.09
CA LYS A 385 -5.22 39.85 -5.18
C LYS A 385 -6.40 40.76 -5.58
N LYS A 386 -6.91 40.67 -6.82
CA LYS A 386 -8.04 41.50 -7.30
C LYS A 386 -9.39 41.07 -6.66
N PRO A 387 -10.31 42.01 -6.32
CA PRO A 387 -11.48 41.70 -5.48
C PRO A 387 -12.82 41.69 -6.26
N GLN A 388 -12.85 41.28 -7.54
CA GLN A 388 -14.07 41.38 -8.37
C GLN A 388 -14.45 40.16 -9.23
N GLU A 389 -13.77 39.02 -9.10
CA GLU A 389 -14.22 37.74 -9.67
C GLU A 389 -14.47 36.73 -8.54
N SER A 390 -15.60 36.02 -8.63
CA SER A 390 -16.11 35.06 -7.63
C SER A 390 -15.24 33.82 -7.45
N ASP A 391 -14.50 33.46 -8.49
CA ASP A 391 -14.22 32.07 -8.75
C ASP A 391 -13.10 31.48 -7.88
N ALA A 392 -13.43 30.35 -7.27
CA ALA A 392 -12.53 29.53 -6.47
C ALA A 392 -11.50 28.75 -7.31
N HIS A 393 -11.76 28.70 -8.61
CA HIS A 393 -11.11 27.91 -9.63
C HIS A 393 -10.82 28.79 -10.86
N VAL A 394 -9.95 28.33 -11.74
CA VAL A 394 -9.74 28.93 -13.07
C VAL A 394 -10.18 27.91 -14.11
N HIS A 395 -10.98 28.30 -15.10
CA HIS A 395 -11.37 27.36 -16.15
C HIS A 395 -10.23 27.13 -17.13
N VAL A 396 -10.09 25.89 -17.60
CA VAL A 396 -9.05 25.50 -18.56
C VAL A 396 -9.25 26.20 -19.93
N SER A 397 -10.48 26.63 -20.23
CA SER A 397 -10.83 27.47 -21.39
C SER A 397 -10.09 28.80 -21.42
N ASP A 398 -9.78 29.36 -20.24
CA ASP A 398 -9.37 30.77 -20.10
C ASP A 398 -7.87 30.96 -20.34
N GLN A 399 -7.12 29.85 -20.50
CA GLN A 399 -5.70 29.79 -20.83
C GLN A 399 -4.78 30.68 -19.95
N LYS A 400 -5.19 30.92 -18.70
CA LYS A 400 -4.49 31.79 -17.76
C LYS A 400 -3.05 31.33 -17.53
N GLN A 401 -2.10 32.23 -17.76
CA GLN A 401 -0.67 31.93 -17.62
C GLN A 401 -0.35 31.46 -16.20
N GLY A 402 0.47 30.40 -16.09
CA GLY A 402 0.88 29.81 -14.82
C GLY A 402 -0.03 28.69 -14.29
N TYR A 403 -1.20 28.45 -14.90
CA TYR A 403 -2.12 27.36 -14.51
C TYR A 403 -1.97 26.12 -15.43
N PRO A 404 -2.31 24.91 -14.95
CA PRO A 404 -2.36 23.72 -15.79
C PRO A 404 -3.53 23.77 -16.77
N ALA A 405 -3.23 23.55 -18.06
CA ALA A 405 -4.14 23.74 -19.19
C ALA A 405 -4.67 22.43 -19.81
N SER A 406 -4.52 21.29 -19.12
CA SER A 406 -5.11 20.02 -19.59
C SER A 406 -6.59 19.97 -19.21
N PRO A 407 -7.50 19.59 -20.14
CA PRO A 407 -8.88 19.32 -19.77
C PRO A 407 -8.97 18.07 -18.89
N SER A 408 -9.96 18.10 -18.01
CA SER A 408 -10.40 16.99 -17.18
C SER A 408 -11.53 16.25 -17.88
N VAL A 409 -11.71 14.97 -17.55
CA VAL A 409 -12.81 14.14 -18.06
C VAL A 409 -13.70 13.66 -16.93
N HIS A 410 -14.94 13.36 -17.27
CA HIS A 410 -15.90 12.69 -16.39
C HIS A 410 -15.81 11.18 -16.55
N ILE A 411 -15.71 10.48 -15.42
CA ILE A 411 -15.99 9.05 -15.34
C ILE A 411 -17.48 8.88 -15.04
N VAL A 412 -18.19 8.19 -15.91
CA VAL A 412 -19.65 8.01 -15.85
C VAL A 412 -19.98 6.55 -15.60
N ASN A 413 -20.80 6.26 -14.58
CA ASN A 413 -21.41 4.95 -14.40
C ASN A 413 -22.58 4.79 -15.39
N LEU A 414 -22.50 3.75 -16.23
CA LEU A 414 -23.50 3.36 -17.23
C LEU A 414 -24.38 2.19 -16.77
N ALA A 415 -24.05 1.53 -15.65
CA ALA A 415 -24.88 0.49 -15.05
C ALA A 415 -26.08 1.07 -14.28
N GLU A 416 -25.98 2.32 -13.81
CA GLU A 416 -27.10 3.10 -13.27
C GLU A 416 -27.94 3.71 -14.41
N ARG A 417 -29.26 3.80 -14.22
CA ARG A 417 -30.19 4.50 -15.12
C ARG A 417 -30.95 5.57 -14.31
N PRO A 418 -30.84 6.88 -14.64
CA PRO A 418 -30.00 7.46 -15.69
C PRO A 418 -28.48 7.39 -15.39
N PRO A 419 -27.61 7.48 -16.40
CA PRO A 419 -26.15 7.49 -16.20
C PRO A 419 -25.67 8.60 -15.26
N ARG A 420 -24.73 8.26 -14.37
CA ARG A 420 -24.27 9.15 -13.30
C ARG A 420 -22.78 9.45 -13.41
N ILE A 421 -22.41 10.73 -13.36
CA ILE A 421 -21.00 11.13 -13.18
C ILE A 421 -20.59 10.77 -11.77
N ILE A 422 -19.60 9.88 -11.63
CA ILE A 422 -19.10 9.38 -10.35
C ILE A 422 -17.77 10.01 -9.94
N CYS A 423 -16.86 10.27 -10.89
CA CYS A 423 -15.53 10.79 -10.61
C CYS A 423 -15.01 11.75 -11.68
N SER A 424 -13.96 12.48 -11.32
CA SER A 424 -13.08 13.18 -12.24
C SER A 424 -11.96 12.25 -12.73
N GLY A 425 -11.37 12.60 -13.88
CA GLY A 425 -10.18 11.95 -14.41
C GLY A 425 -9.35 12.94 -15.24
N SER A 426 -8.10 12.57 -15.48
CA SER A 426 -7.08 13.40 -16.14
C SER A 426 -6.43 12.62 -17.27
N PHE A 427 -6.03 13.28 -18.36
CA PHE A 427 -5.27 12.62 -19.40
C PHE A 427 -3.82 12.42 -18.97
N PHE A 428 -3.28 11.23 -19.18
CA PHE A 428 -1.83 11.02 -19.13
C PHE A 428 -1.22 11.35 -20.50
N ALA A 429 -0.14 12.12 -20.54
CA ALA A 429 0.68 12.32 -21.72
C ALA A 429 2.11 11.85 -21.45
N ALA A 430 2.61 10.93 -22.27
CA ALA A 430 4.04 10.59 -22.25
C ALA A 430 4.86 11.77 -22.82
N PRO A 431 6.14 11.92 -22.43
CA PRO A 431 7.02 12.93 -23.02
C PRO A 431 7.00 12.86 -24.55
N ASN A 432 6.85 14.02 -25.21
CA ASN A 432 6.80 14.19 -26.66
C ASN A 432 5.67 13.43 -27.39
N ALA A 433 4.63 12.94 -26.69
CA ALA A 433 3.52 12.24 -27.33
C ALA A 433 2.52 13.21 -28.00
N ASN A 434 2.31 13.04 -29.31
CA ASN A 434 1.31 13.81 -30.08
C ASN A 434 -0.14 13.35 -29.84
N PHE A 435 -0.34 12.21 -29.17
CA PHE A 435 -1.65 11.65 -28.87
C PHE A 435 -1.62 10.85 -27.56
N THR A 436 -2.79 10.74 -26.91
CA THR A 436 -2.99 9.88 -25.76
C THR A 436 -4.24 9.01 -25.90
N ARG A 437 -4.17 7.83 -25.32
CA ARG A 437 -5.31 6.91 -25.11
C ARG A 437 -5.58 6.67 -23.63
N THR A 438 -4.85 7.33 -22.71
CA THR A 438 -4.87 6.96 -21.29
C THR A 438 -5.47 8.08 -20.44
N VAL A 439 -6.48 7.71 -19.67
CA VAL A 439 -7.05 8.52 -18.59
C VAL A 439 -6.66 7.90 -17.25
N ILE A 440 -6.27 8.76 -16.30
CA ILE A 440 -5.94 8.42 -14.92
C ILE A 440 -7.06 8.95 -14.01
N THR A 441 -7.51 8.11 -13.09
CA THR A 441 -8.54 8.40 -12.08
C THR A 441 -8.29 7.52 -10.84
N SER A 442 -9.12 7.59 -9.80
CA SER A 442 -8.99 6.68 -8.65
C SER A 442 -9.45 5.25 -9.02
N ALA A 443 -8.79 4.24 -8.45
CA ALA A 443 -9.20 2.84 -8.59
C ALA A 443 -10.62 2.58 -8.05
N SER A 444 -11.06 3.33 -7.03
CA SER A 444 -12.42 3.26 -6.49
C SER A 444 -13.49 3.59 -7.54
N CYS A 445 -13.20 4.53 -8.45
CA CYS A 445 -14.12 5.01 -9.47
C CYS A 445 -14.48 3.97 -10.53
N VAL A 446 -13.56 3.04 -10.81
CA VAL A 446 -13.68 2.05 -11.90
C VAL A 446 -13.46 0.62 -11.37
N TRP A 447 -13.89 0.40 -10.12
CA TRP A 447 -13.51 -0.76 -9.31
C TRP A 447 -13.84 -2.11 -9.96
N SER A 448 -15.04 -2.27 -10.53
CA SER A 448 -15.47 -3.57 -11.07
C SER A 448 -14.64 -4.04 -12.28
N ARG A 449 -13.84 -3.15 -12.90
CA ARG A 449 -13.09 -3.37 -14.16
C ARG A 449 -13.97 -3.78 -15.36
N VAL A 450 -15.30 -3.84 -15.19
CA VAL A 450 -16.25 -4.19 -16.26
C VAL A 450 -16.41 -3.00 -17.21
N VAL A 451 -15.77 -3.07 -18.37
CA VAL A 451 -15.70 -1.98 -19.36
C VAL A 451 -17.09 -1.44 -19.75
N SER A 452 -18.09 -2.30 -19.89
CA SER A 452 -19.46 -1.89 -20.25
C SER A 452 -20.18 -1.06 -19.18
N ASN A 453 -19.72 -1.08 -17.93
CA ASN A 453 -20.34 -0.33 -16.83
C ASN A 453 -19.86 1.12 -16.77
N PHE A 454 -18.87 1.51 -17.58
CA PHE A 454 -18.26 2.84 -17.49
C PHE A 454 -18.13 3.52 -18.86
N GLY A 455 -18.26 4.84 -18.86
CA GLY A 455 -17.93 5.69 -19.98
C GLY A 455 -17.00 6.82 -19.55
N VAL A 456 -16.11 7.26 -20.45
CA VAL A 456 -15.41 8.53 -20.30
C VAL A 456 -16.12 9.58 -21.15
N TYR A 457 -16.41 10.73 -20.56
CA TYR A 457 -17.09 11.84 -21.23
C TYR A 457 -16.33 13.16 -21.05
N MET A 458 -16.27 13.95 -22.12
CA MET A 458 -15.62 15.25 -22.17
C MET A 458 -16.64 16.31 -22.60
N GLY A 459 -17.06 17.15 -21.66
CA GLY A 459 -18.13 18.16 -21.80
C GLY A 459 -18.75 18.47 -20.44
N SER A 460 -19.81 19.31 -20.41
CA SER A 460 -20.56 19.62 -19.19
C SER A 460 -21.75 18.66 -18.98
N LYS A 461 -22.34 18.58 -17.76
CA LYS A 461 -23.56 17.76 -17.58
C LYS A 461 -24.75 18.27 -18.40
N LYS A 462 -24.87 19.59 -18.62
CA LYS A 462 -25.93 20.15 -19.47
C LYS A 462 -25.81 19.59 -20.89
N ALA A 463 -24.59 19.64 -21.43
CA ALA A 463 -24.27 18.98 -22.69
C ALA A 463 -24.53 17.46 -22.65
N LEU A 464 -24.14 16.75 -21.57
CA LEU A 464 -24.40 15.31 -21.39
C LEU A 464 -25.89 14.95 -21.48
N THR A 465 -26.77 15.75 -20.86
CA THR A 465 -28.23 15.54 -20.90
C THR A 465 -28.85 15.93 -22.25
N GLU A 466 -28.24 16.88 -22.97
CA GLU A 466 -28.67 17.35 -24.29
C GLU A 466 -28.03 16.54 -25.43
N GLY A 467 -27.20 15.52 -25.13
CA GLY A 467 -26.47 14.72 -26.12
C GLY A 467 -25.26 15.43 -26.75
N HIS A 468 -24.95 16.65 -26.33
CA HIS A 468 -23.78 17.42 -26.77
C HIS A 468 -22.49 17.00 -26.02
N GLY A 469 -21.33 17.35 -26.59
CA GLY A 469 -20.02 16.97 -26.05
C GLY A 469 -19.49 15.64 -26.59
N LYS A 470 -18.36 15.16 -26.05
CA LYS A 470 -17.60 14.05 -26.64
C LYS A 470 -17.52 12.84 -25.72
N TRP A 471 -18.21 11.77 -26.10
CA TRP A 471 -17.99 10.44 -25.53
C TRP A 471 -16.67 9.86 -26.02
N LEU A 472 -15.94 9.21 -25.10
CA LEU A 472 -14.66 8.57 -25.33
C LEU A 472 -14.79 7.09 -24.92
N PRO A 473 -15.13 6.18 -25.87
CA PRO A 473 -15.33 4.76 -25.57
C PRO A 473 -14.08 4.10 -25.00
N ILE A 474 -14.28 3.21 -24.03
CA ILE A 474 -13.23 2.47 -23.32
C ILE A 474 -13.02 1.10 -23.97
N TYR A 475 -11.79 0.58 -23.97
CA TYR A 475 -11.51 -0.84 -24.30
C TYR A 475 -10.88 -1.63 -23.16
N LEU A 476 -10.20 -0.96 -22.23
CA LEU A 476 -9.55 -1.60 -21.08
C LEU A 476 -9.64 -0.69 -19.84
N ILE A 477 -9.92 -1.32 -18.71
CA ILE A 477 -9.82 -0.72 -17.37
C ILE A 477 -8.83 -1.57 -16.58
N ALA A 478 -7.76 -0.95 -16.10
CA ALA A 478 -6.78 -1.57 -15.22
C ALA A 478 -6.73 -0.80 -13.90
N THR A 479 -6.95 -1.48 -12.78
CA THR A 479 -6.87 -0.89 -11.44
C THR A 479 -5.96 -1.74 -10.56
N LYS A 480 -5.17 -1.10 -9.69
CA LYS A 480 -4.54 -1.77 -8.56
C LYS A 480 -5.00 -1.10 -7.27
N PRO A 481 -5.99 -1.68 -6.55
CA PRO A 481 -6.41 -1.17 -5.26
C PRO A 481 -5.41 -1.58 -4.16
N PHE A 482 -5.50 -0.91 -3.03
CA PHE A 482 -5.16 -1.43 -1.71
C PHE A 482 -6.15 -0.85 -0.70
N LEU A 483 -6.19 -1.39 0.52
CA LEU A 483 -7.03 -0.85 1.58
C LEU A 483 -6.19 -0.06 2.59
N ALA A 484 -6.60 1.17 2.86
CA ALA A 484 -6.06 2.01 3.93
C ALA A 484 -7.15 2.24 5.00
N HIS A 485 -6.76 2.25 6.28
CA HIS A 485 -7.71 2.41 7.37
C HIS A 485 -7.53 3.76 8.08
N HIS A 486 -8.41 4.73 7.85
CA HIS A 486 -8.31 6.03 8.54
C HIS A 486 -9.26 6.09 9.75
N SER A 487 -10.55 5.98 9.45
CA SER A 487 -11.66 5.86 10.42
C SER A 487 -12.60 4.75 9.97
N SER A 488 -12.79 4.65 8.65
CA SER A 488 -13.32 3.49 7.94
C SER A 488 -12.24 2.93 7.01
N LEU A 489 -12.47 1.71 6.54
CA LEU A 489 -11.60 1.03 5.59
C LEU A 489 -11.90 1.55 4.17
N LYS A 490 -10.92 2.18 3.52
CA LYS A 490 -11.07 2.81 2.21
C LYS A 490 -10.29 2.08 1.13
N MET A 491 -10.88 2.01 -0.05
CA MET A 491 -10.23 1.50 -1.25
C MET A 491 -9.51 2.62 -1.99
N LEU A 492 -8.19 2.63 -1.89
CA LEU A 492 -7.31 3.57 -2.58
C LEU A 492 -6.62 2.85 -3.74
N GLY A 493 -6.28 3.56 -4.81
CA GLY A 493 -5.45 3.04 -5.89
C GLY A 493 -5.46 3.91 -7.13
N VAL A 494 -4.58 3.61 -8.09
CA VAL A 494 -4.61 4.24 -9.41
C VAL A 494 -5.53 3.43 -10.33
N GLY A 495 -6.50 4.10 -10.95
CA GLY A 495 -7.31 3.59 -12.04
C GLY A 495 -6.79 4.10 -13.38
N VAL A 496 -6.44 3.18 -14.27
CA VAL A 496 -5.95 3.44 -15.63
C VAL A 496 -7.02 3.00 -16.62
N VAL A 497 -7.60 3.97 -17.33
CA VAL A 497 -8.65 3.75 -18.32
C VAL A 497 -8.07 4.00 -19.72
N LYS A 498 -8.23 3.02 -20.62
CA LYS A 498 -7.70 3.09 -21.99
C LYS A 498 -8.81 3.27 -23.03
N LEU A 499 -8.64 4.25 -23.91
CA LEU A 499 -9.63 4.73 -24.88
C LEU A 499 -9.48 4.07 -26.26
N GLN A 500 -10.60 3.67 -26.85
CA GLN A 500 -10.68 3.02 -28.17
C GLN A 500 -10.12 3.87 -29.30
N LYS A 501 -10.26 5.20 -29.21
CA LYS A 501 -9.70 6.17 -30.16
C LYS A 501 -8.72 7.10 -29.44
N PRO A 502 -7.59 7.47 -30.08
CA PRO A 502 -6.64 8.39 -29.50
C PRO A 502 -7.20 9.83 -29.48
N VAL A 503 -6.76 10.62 -28.53
CA VAL A 503 -7.06 12.05 -28.40
C VAL A 503 -5.76 12.82 -28.65
N SER A 504 -5.80 13.80 -29.56
CA SER A 504 -4.64 14.62 -29.92
C SER A 504 -4.16 15.45 -28.73
N VAL A 505 -2.87 15.35 -28.42
CA VAL A 505 -2.22 16.12 -27.37
C VAL A 505 -1.75 17.45 -27.97
N ARG A 506 -2.34 18.55 -27.53
CA ARG A 506 -1.85 19.92 -27.81
C ARG A 506 -0.84 20.34 -26.73
N ARG A 507 -0.11 21.44 -26.95
CA ARG A 507 0.81 21.99 -25.94
C ARG A 507 0.06 22.25 -24.62
N GLY A 508 0.49 21.62 -23.52
CA GLY A 508 -0.17 21.69 -22.21
C GLY A 508 -1.31 20.68 -21.96
N PHE A 509 -1.59 19.76 -22.90
CA PHE A 509 -2.60 18.72 -22.76
C PHE A 509 -2.03 17.46 -22.11
N GLY A 510 -2.70 16.93 -21.09
CA GLY A 510 -2.28 15.77 -20.30
C GLY A 510 -1.11 16.05 -19.36
N PHE A 511 -0.99 15.19 -18.35
CA PHE A 511 0.05 15.27 -17.31
C PHE A 511 1.02 14.09 -17.39
N GLN A 512 2.26 14.34 -16.98
CA GLN A 512 3.24 13.28 -16.75
C GLN A 512 3.02 12.66 -15.36
N LEU A 513 3.52 11.43 -15.17
CA LEU A 513 3.55 10.79 -13.84
C LEU A 513 4.99 10.77 -13.30
N PRO A 514 5.16 10.97 -11.97
CA PRO A 514 6.48 10.98 -11.34
C PRO A 514 7.19 9.63 -11.47
N SER A 515 8.51 9.67 -11.30
CA SER A 515 9.30 8.44 -11.10
C SER A 515 9.04 7.85 -9.70
N MET A 516 9.68 6.72 -9.37
CA MET A 516 9.48 6.04 -8.08
C MET A 516 10.01 6.86 -6.89
N PHE A 517 11.06 7.64 -7.10
CA PHE A 517 11.75 8.44 -6.07
C PHE A 517 11.49 9.95 -6.21
N ASP A 518 10.60 10.33 -7.13
CA ASP A 518 10.24 11.72 -7.37
C ASP A 518 9.02 12.11 -6.52
N TYR A 519 9.23 13.01 -5.57
CA TYR A 519 8.20 13.50 -4.66
C TYR A 519 8.03 15.02 -4.78
N ALA A 520 6.78 15.47 -4.89
CA ALA A 520 6.42 16.85 -4.62
C ALA A 520 6.58 17.18 -3.12
N THR A 521 6.81 18.47 -2.85
CA THR A 521 7.03 19.04 -1.51
C THR A 521 6.17 20.30 -1.35
N GLN A 522 6.13 20.86 -0.14
CA GLN A 522 5.45 22.14 0.16
C GLN A 522 6.01 23.35 -0.63
N PHE A 523 7.20 23.22 -1.23
CA PHE A 523 7.82 24.27 -2.06
C PHE A 523 7.32 24.27 -3.51
N TYR A 524 6.48 23.31 -3.91
CA TYR A 524 6.03 23.19 -5.30
C TYR A 524 4.72 23.94 -5.53
N ASN A 525 4.64 24.66 -6.64
CA ASN A 525 3.39 25.29 -7.10
C ASN A 525 2.45 24.21 -7.63
N CYS A 526 1.47 23.83 -6.82
CA CYS A 526 0.54 22.73 -7.09
C CYS A 526 -0.92 23.21 -7.22
N PHE A 527 -1.68 22.45 -8.00
CA PHE A 527 -3.09 22.70 -8.30
C PHE A 527 -3.85 21.38 -8.29
N VAL A 528 -5.11 21.40 -7.87
CA VAL A 528 -6.04 20.30 -8.12
C VAL A 528 -6.76 20.56 -9.44
N THR A 529 -6.66 19.63 -10.37
CA THR A 529 -7.26 19.70 -11.71
C THR A 529 -8.41 18.70 -11.81
N GLY A 530 -9.60 19.20 -12.09
CA GLY A 530 -10.83 18.42 -12.08
C GLY A 530 -11.94 19.16 -12.79
N VAL A 531 -13.16 19.05 -12.26
CA VAL A 531 -14.33 19.73 -12.82
C VAL A 531 -15.00 20.58 -11.75
N CYS A 532 -15.34 21.83 -12.08
CA CYS A 532 -16.01 22.76 -11.16
C CYS A 532 -17.53 22.50 -11.03
N GLU A 533 -18.20 23.25 -10.17
CA GLU A 533 -19.66 23.27 -10.03
C GLU A 533 -20.39 23.65 -11.33
N HIS A 534 -19.81 24.55 -12.14
CA HIS A 534 -20.25 24.90 -13.50
C HIS A 534 -20.04 23.77 -14.52
N ARG A 535 -19.43 22.65 -14.09
CA ARG A 535 -19.22 21.42 -14.85
C ARG A 535 -18.31 21.59 -16.06
N MET A 536 -17.31 22.46 -15.91
CA MET A 536 -16.25 22.70 -16.88
C MET A 536 -14.90 22.26 -16.28
N SER A 537 -13.94 21.91 -17.14
CA SER A 537 -12.58 21.61 -16.67
C SER A 537 -11.99 22.83 -15.97
N ALA A 538 -11.54 22.65 -14.73
CA ALA A 538 -11.06 23.74 -13.90
C ALA A 538 -9.89 23.31 -13.00
N SER A 539 -9.14 24.31 -12.56
CA SER A 539 -7.91 24.16 -11.78
C SER A 539 -7.94 25.07 -10.55
N VAL A 540 -7.64 24.52 -9.37
CA VAL A 540 -7.68 25.21 -8.07
C VAL A 540 -6.29 25.17 -7.42
N PRO A 541 -5.72 26.28 -6.92
CA PRO A 541 -4.46 26.25 -6.16
C PRO A 541 -4.57 25.35 -4.91
N ALA A 542 -3.55 24.53 -4.66
CA ALA A 542 -3.44 23.71 -3.46
C ALA A 542 -2.01 23.68 -2.94
N GLN A 543 -1.86 23.85 -1.62
CA GLN A 543 -0.57 23.86 -0.95
C GLN A 543 -0.34 22.51 -0.25
N ILE A 544 0.64 21.74 -0.72
CA ILE A 544 1.08 20.52 -0.04
C ILE A 544 1.61 20.91 1.34
N LEU A 545 1.17 20.20 2.38
CA LEU A 545 1.67 20.40 3.75
C LEU A 545 2.78 19.39 4.09
N PRO A 546 3.74 19.73 4.96
CA PRO A 546 4.69 18.79 5.56
C PRO A 546 4.02 17.59 6.24
N ASN A 547 4.72 16.46 6.32
CA ASN A 547 4.16 15.19 6.82
C ASN A 547 3.74 15.24 8.30
N ASP A 548 4.49 15.98 9.11
CA ASP A 548 4.24 16.26 10.52
C ASP A 548 3.02 17.17 10.70
N GLU A 549 2.89 18.23 9.90
CA GLU A 549 1.71 19.08 9.88
C GLU A 549 0.46 18.30 9.43
N CYS A 550 0.56 17.50 8.35
CA CYS A 550 -0.50 16.60 7.92
C CYS A 550 -0.94 15.64 9.04
N ARG A 551 0.01 15.04 9.77
CA ARG A 551 -0.30 14.16 10.91
C ARG A 551 -1.00 14.90 12.04
N SER A 552 -0.56 16.12 12.37
CA SER A 552 -1.20 16.93 13.41
C SER A 552 -2.64 17.26 13.02
N ARG A 553 -2.84 17.91 11.87
CA ARG A 553 -4.16 18.37 11.40
C ARG A 553 -5.14 17.23 11.12
N LEU A 554 -4.65 16.06 10.69
CA LEU A 554 -5.47 14.87 10.44
C LEU A 554 -5.50 13.88 11.63
N ARG A 555 -5.14 14.33 12.85
CA ARG A 555 -5.24 13.55 14.10
C ARG A 555 -4.58 12.16 14.02
N GLY A 556 -3.42 12.10 13.37
CA GLY A 556 -2.63 10.88 13.12
C GLY A 556 -3.12 9.98 11.97
N LYS A 557 -4.29 10.26 11.38
CA LYS A 557 -4.95 9.41 10.37
C LYS A 557 -4.47 9.69 8.93
N PHE A 558 -3.16 9.77 8.76
CA PHE A 558 -2.48 10.15 7.53
C PHE A 558 -1.27 9.25 7.24
N TYR A 559 -1.15 8.78 6.00
CA TYR A 559 -0.12 7.83 5.59
C TYR A 559 0.95 8.46 4.68
N PRO A 560 1.99 9.11 5.25
CA PRO A 560 2.95 9.90 4.49
C PRO A 560 3.73 9.13 3.42
N ASN A 561 3.74 7.79 3.45
CA ASN A 561 4.41 6.97 2.43
C ASN A 561 3.56 6.79 1.16
N ILE A 562 2.24 6.92 1.25
CA ILE A 562 1.26 6.69 0.16
C ILE A 562 0.33 7.88 -0.08
N GLU A 563 0.37 8.92 0.75
CA GLU A 563 -0.52 10.08 0.65
C GLU A 563 0.25 11.39 0.69
N TYR A 564 -0.32 12.37 0.01
CA TYR A 564 -0.13 13.79 0.29
C TYR A 564 -1.37 14.31 1.00
N CYS A 565 -1.19 15.27 1.92
CA CYS A 565 -2.28 16.17 2.27
C CYS A 565 -1.96 17.56 1.72
N ALA A 566 -2.99 18.29 1.28
CA ALA A 566 -2.83 19.66 0.82
C ALA A 566 -4.00 20.53 1.28
N LEU A 567 -3.69 21.75 1.69
CA LEU A 567 -4.67 22.78 2.01
C LEU A 567 -5.21 23.39 0.70
N MET A 568 -6.53 23.50 0.60
CA MET A 568 -7.22 24.04 -0.58
C MET A 568 -8.53 24.75 -0.20
N ARG A 569 -9.07 25.57 -1.11
CA ARG A 569 -10.36 26.27 -0.90
C ARG A 569 -11.52 25.27 -0.96
N LYS A 570 -12.37 25.28 0.07
CA LYS A 570 -13.49 24.35 0.21
C LYS A 570 -14.53 24.56 -0.88
N GLY A 571 -15.06 23.47 -1.43
CA GLY A 571 -16.14 23.51 -2.43
C GLY A 571 -15.73 24.04 -3.82
N ALA A 572 -14.44 24.30 -4.05
CA ALA A 572 -13.96 24.86 -5.32
C ALA A 572 -14.10 23.94 -6.54
N MET A 573 -14.39 22.65 -6.34
CA MET A 573 -14.66 21.68 -7.41
C MET A 573 -15.74 20.66 -7.04
N LEU A 574 -16.39 20.13 -8.08
CA LEU A 574 -17.45 19.13 -8.02
C LEU A 574 -16.88 17.73 -8.28
N ASN A 575 -17.35 16.72 -7.55
CA ASN A 575 -16.92 15.32 -7.71
C ASN A 575 -15.39 15.18 -7.75
N MET A 576 -14.72 15.71 -6.71
CA MET A 576 -13.26 15.75 -6.64
C MET A 576 -12.61 14.36 -6.65
N GLN A 577 -13.31 13.27 -6.30
CA GLN A 577 -12.73 11.93 -6.34
C GLN A 577 -12.17 11.60 -7.73
N GLY A 578 -10.90 11.20 -7.78
CA GLY A 578 -10.18 10.96 -9.04
C GLY A 578 -9.55 12.21 -9.70
N ALA A 579 -9.76 13.41 -9.16
CA ALA A 579 -9.10 14.64 -9.64
C ALA A 579 -7.58 14.60 -9.39
N GLY A 580 -6.80 15.19 -10.29
CA GLY A 580 -5.34 15.16 -10.20
C GLY A 580 -4.78 16.26 -9.30
N LEU A 581 -3.87 15.92 -8.39
CA LEU A 581 -2.95 16.90 -7.78
C LEU A 581 -1.74 17.03 -8.70
N VAL A 582 -1.59 18.19 -9.30
CA VAL A 582 -0.64 18.46 -10.37
C VAL A 582 0.27 19.61 -9.95
N CYS A 583 1.58 19.38 -9.97
CA CYS A 583 2.58 20.36 -9.62
C CYS A 583 3.42 20.75 -10.82
N ARG A 584 3.84 22.01 -10.87
CA ARG A 584 4.78 22.50 -11.89
C ARG A 584 6.18 21.96 -11.57
N ARG A 585 6.81 21.32 -12.54
CA ARG A 585 8.22 20.89 -12.46
C ARG A 585 8.91 21.22 -13.77
N ASP A 586 10.03 21.93 -13.70
CA ASP A 586 10.79 22.40 -14.86
C ASP A 586 9.87 23.11 -15.88
N ASN A 587 9.80 22.57 -17.11
CA ASN A 587 8.96 23.05 -18.21
C ASN A 587 7.64 22.26 -18.38
N GLY A 588 7.23 21.47 -17.38
CA GLY A 588 6.09 20.56 -17.46
C GLY A 588 5.17 20.53 -16.24
N TRP A 589 4.09 19.76 -16.38
CA TRP A 589 3.11 19.49 -15.33
C TRP A 589 3.12 18.00 -14.99
N VAL A 590 3.40 17.69 -13.71
CA VAL A 590 3.51 16.33 -13.20
C VAL A 590 2.38 16.10 -12.20
N GLN A 591 1.57 15.07 -12.44
CA GLN A 591 0.50 14.66 -11.54
C GLN A 591 1.05 13.75 -10.44
N TYR A 592 1.29 14.31 -9.26
CA TYR A 592 1.82 13.64 -8.08
C TYR A 592 0.77 12.95 -7.22
N GLY A 593 -0.50 13.33 -7.37
CA GLY A 593 -1.58 12.76 -6.56
C GLY A 593 -2.90 12.57 -7.32
N ILE A 594 -3.76 11.76 -6.71
CA ILE A 594 -5.17 11.59 -7.08
C ILE A 594 -5.99 11.85 -5.83
N TYR A 595 -6.92 12.81 -5.88
CA TYR A 595 -7.78 13.14 -4.75
C TYR A 595 -8.65 11.94 -4.37
N ASP A 596 -8.58 11.55 -3.09
CA ASP A 596 -9.49 10.57 -2.49
C ASP A 596 -10.65 11.29 -1.79
N SER A 597 -10.34 12.13 -0.80
CA SER A 597 -11.33 12.71 0.11
C SER A 597 -10.81 13.92 0.89
N SER A 598 -11.73 14.64 1.53
CA SER A 598 -11.47 15.71 2.49
C SER A 598 -12.09 15.28 3.84
N PRO A 599 -11.29 14.91 4.86
CA PRO A 599 -11.85 14.44 6.12
C PRO A 599 -12.40 15.58 6.98
N GLU A 600 -13.66 15.46 7.43
CA GLU A 600 -14.34 16.49 8.24
C GLU A 600 -13.65 16.82 9.57
N TYR A 601 -12.83 15.91 10.09
CA TYR A 601 -12.05 16.10 11.33
C TYR A 601 -10.71 16.83 11.12
N GLY A 602 -10.39 17.23 9.88
CA GLY A 602 -9.16 17.95 9.53
C GLY A 602 -9.14 19.37 10.08
N ASP A 603 -8.10 19.72 10.85
CA ASP A 603 -8.00 21.02 11.50
C ASP A 603 -7.46 22.11 10.56
N VAL A 604 -8.30 23.12 10.33
CA VAL A 604 -8.01 24.35 9.56
C VAL A 604 -8.34 25.62 10.36
N SER A 605 -8.49 25.51 11.69
CA SER A 605 -8.97 26.60 12.56
C SER A 605 -8.03 27.81 12.66
N ASP A 606 -6.74 27.59 12.42
CA ASP A 606 -5.69 28.60 12.36
C ASP A 606 -5.62 29.35 11.01
N VAL A 607 -6.28 28.86 9.96
CA VAL A 607 -6.27 29.43 8.61
C VAL A 607 -7.17 30.67 8.53
N LYS A 608 -6.66 31.79 9.04
CA LYS A 608 -7.37 33.09 9.05
C LYS A 608 -7.35 33.77 7.68
N ASP A 609 -8.49 33.75 6.97
CA ASP A 609 -8.71 34.53 5.73
C ASP A 609 -9.55 35.80 6.00
N PRO A 610 -9.02 37.01 5.73
CA PRO A 610 -9.75 38.27 5.92
C PRO A 610 -10.99 38.44 5.01
N LYS A 611 -11.18 37.58 4.00
CA LYS A 611 -12.35 37.52 3.11
C LYS A 611 -13.34 36.42 3.49
N ASN A 612 -13.23 35.86 4.70
CA ASN A 612 -14.12 34.83 5.27
C ASN A 612 -14.29 33.59 4.37
N ARG A 613 -13.22 33.19 3.67
CA ARG A 613 -13.21 32.03 2.77
C ARG A 613 -12.98 30.75 3.57
N THR A 614 -13.70 29.69 3.23
CA THR A 614 -13.55 28.37 3.85
C THR A 614 -12.47 27.53 3.15
N TYR A 615 -11.68 26.84 3.96
CA TYR A 615 -10.60 25.94 3.51
C TYR A 615 -10.90 24.51 3.95
N GLU A 616 -10.23 23.55 3.29
CA GLU A 616 -10.27 22.13 3.64
C GLU A 616 -8.93 21.46 3.35
N ILE A 617 -8.69 20.29 3.98
CA ILE A 617 -7.50 19.48 3.75
C ILE A 617 -7.87 18.31 2.85
N GLY A 618 -7.51 18.41 1.58
CA GLY A 618 -7.61 17.29 0.65
C GLY A 618 -6.53 16.24 0.97
N VAL A 619 -6.93 14.98 0.99
CA VAL A 619 -6.03 13.82 1.03
C VAL A 619 -5.95 13.22 -0.37
N PHE A 620 -4.72 13.07 -0.86
CA PHE A 620 -4.42 12.65 -2.22
C PHE A 620 -3.54 11.41 -2.19
N LEU A 621 -3.98 10.35 -2.85
CA LEU A 621 -3.17 9.17 -3.08
C LEU A 621 -1.97 9.51 -3.98
N LYS A 622 -0.78 9.12 -3.54
CA LYS A 622 0.49 9.23 -4.28
C LYS A 622 0.47 8.44 -5.59
N THR A 623 0.92 9.06 -6.67
CA THR A 623 1.03 8.43 -8.00
C THR A 623 2.43 7.89 -8.30
N GLN A 624 3.38 7.99 -7.37
CA GLN A 624 4.73 7.41 -7.48
C GLN A 624 4.66 5.92 -7.80
N GLY A 625 5.52 5.47 -8.71
CA GLY A 625 5.45 4.11 -9.26
C GLY A 625 4.27 3.88 -10.23
N GLY A 626 3.25 4.74 -10.24
CA GLY A 626 2.11 4.70 -11.16
C GLY A 626 2.52 4.75 -12.64
N ASN A 627 3.68 5.34 -12.93
CA ASN A 627 4.30 5.31 -14.25
C ASN A 627 4.50 3.87 -14.77
N LYS A 628 4.81 2.88 -13.90
CA LYS A 628 4.91 1.45 -14.28
C LYS A 628 3.57 0.86 -14.76
N PHE A 629 2.43 1.38 -14.29
CA PHE A 629 1.10 0.95 -14.75
C PHE A 629 0.67 1.59 -16.08
N VAL A 630 1.30 2.71 -16.45
CA VAL A 630 0.88 3.52 -17.59
C VAL A 630 1.84 3.42 -18.78
N LYS A 631 3.15 3.37 -18.51
CA LYS A 631 4.22 3.02 -19.48
C LYS A 631 4.25 1.53 -19.84
N ARG A 632 3.15 0.80 -19.66
CA ARG A 632 2.94 -0.51 -20.27
C ARG A 632 2.87 -0.46 -21.81
N LYS A 633 3.49 0.53 -22.46
CA LYS A 633 3.79 0.50 -23.89
C LYS A 633 4.70 -0.69 -24.20
N GLU A 634 5.68 -0.99 -23.35
CA GLU A 634 6.51 -2.20 -23.51
C GLU A 634 5.68 -3.48 -23.37
N ALA A 635 4.83 -3.63 -22.34
CA ALA A 635 4.03 -4.84 -22.17
C ALA A 635 2.65 -4.85 -22.89
N ASP A 636 2.29 -3.79 -23.61
CA ASP A 636 1.24 -3.76 -24.64
C ASP A 636 1.85 -3.96 -26.06
N GLU A 637 3.12 -3.60 -26.29
CA GLU A 637 3.90 -4.01 -27.48
C GLU A 637 4.22 -5.52 -27.41
N ILE A 638 4.54 -6.06 -26.22
CA ILE A 638 4.66 -7.51 -25.93
C ILE A 638 3.27 -8.22 -25.90
N LEU A 639 2.15 -7.49 -26.04
CA LEU A 639 0.84 -8.10 -26.33
C LEU A 639 0.63 -8.43 -27.81
N GLY A 640 1.58 -8.10 -28.71
CA GLY A 640 1.61 -8.66 -30.06
C GLY A 640 0.47 -8.19 -30.99
N LEU A 641 -0.29 -7.15 -30.62
CA LEU A 641 -1.35 -6.56 -31.45
C LEU A 641 -0.82 -5.59 -32.53
N TYR A 642 0.41 -5.82 -32.96
CA TYR A 642 1.00 -5.34 -34.21
C TYR A 642 1.91 -6.45 -34.73
N GLY A 643 1.53 -7.13 -35.82
CA GLY A 643 2.42 -8.08 -36.50
C GLY A 643 1.86 -9.41 -36.98
N LYS A 644 0.54 -9.68 -36.88
CA LYS A 644 -0.20 -10.65 -37.72
C LYS A 644 -1.71 -10.48 -37.57
#